data_AF-A0A291RJN5-F1
#
_entry.id   AF-A0A291RJN5-F1
#
_cell.length_a   1.000
_cell.length_b   1.000
_cell.length_c   1.000
_cell.angle_alpha   90.00
_cell.angle_beta   90.00
_cell.angle_gamma   90.00
#
_symmetry.space_group_name_H-M   'P 1'
#
loop_
_entity.id
_entity.type
_entity.pdbx_description
1 polymer ?
#
loop_
_entity_poly.entity_id
_entity_poly.type
_entity_poly.pdbx_seq_one_letter_code
_entity_poly.pdbx_strand_id
1 'polypeptide(L)'
;MEERRRTQCAAAAGAVQGRGVGDCSSPSAAAEPRVNNGAELRNSVARSLSRRCPKGFRRRSGGKRAVVTVVTAAAVVIAGVGRGVAIADSGSGGVPEGRGCPVVAGVFLPGTWETNPQADESRPVGLLAPVATQLKQRFGERFEFRFPAYAAAAFDRMPYGDSKATGVAAVRRVLGDVGKRCSATKFVLAGYSQGSDAVGDVTASIGCSGEPVAADRVLAVGLIADPHRGQAGGKLVGPQIAGQGIAGARSGGLCQLSAVTAEICAGQDLYCSTDVAQHPILSGLGRMLSAPTDQPGRGDSGSGGGGPDPTDLAKSLVSNFGDVQLTQIPSTVQQMIAQIASGHPDPGQLARSVDTVTESLRPLGDLAAWATSNPGAQSRLSSAADGSPDRLAGQVLDAASRSDLPGALDLLASIGSQIASIAAGHASAPDLAGDANKLGSATSPLTDALSSAPADALGDASRVLSVLKPSVLVDQVTNVAINGLRFAANTPSLLDVLNQIVQLIGDPGTDLPGKVRGLHELFGKVNTGFEPLVRMAAGVDLHTVSQLIGLIPDPQGTAQIVSVLVGVLANLDVAALAKQVGRLQENLWQLAEAFASGANLVDIVTRATAFIPTVLGFATLAVNTLSGAPKSGDVGGGQDLAGLAQSLTGKQATQGADALAQLASEGLSAASFFASGVHQGYDHYVVDGQGRTATQWLTDWFTNRIRSLGAV
;
A
#
# COMPACT_ATOMS: atom_id res chain seq x y z
N MET A 1 20.69 -34.48 -31.68
CA MET A 1 20.17 -33.89 -32.93
C MET A 1 18.77 -33.42 -32.58
N GLU A 2 18.46 -32.14 -32.43
CA GLU A 2 18.72 -31.05 -33.36
C GLU A 2 18.81 -29.73 -32.59
N GLU A 3 20.01 -29.48 -32.07
CA GLU A 3 20.44 -28.17 -31.59
C GLU A 3 21.28 -27.56 -32.72
N ARG A 4 20.62 -26.89 -33.67
CA ARG A 4 21.25 -26.05 -34.72
C ARG A 4 20.17 -25.32 -35.53
N ARG A 5 19.53 -24.31 -34.94
CA ARG A 5 18.78 -23.29 -35.70
C ARG A 5 18.57 -21.98 -34.93
N ARG A 6 19.63 -21.51 -34.26
CA ARG A 6 19.75 -20.14 -33.76
C ARG A 6 21.07 -19.53 -34.22
N THR A 7 21.19 -19.27 -35.51
CA THR A 7 22.15 -18.29 -36.06
C THR A 7 21.78 -18.00 -37.51
N GLN A 8 21.05 -16.91 -37.74
CA GLN A 8 21.04 -16.07 -38.96
C GLN A 8 19.77 -15.22 -38.98
N CYS A 9 19.90 -13.97 -38.54
CA CYS A 9 19.35 -12.78 -39.21
C CYS A 9 19.65 -11.55 -38.35
N ALA A 10 20.86 -11.02 -38.52
CA ALA A 10 21.18 -9.63 -38.26
C ALA A 10 21.93 -9.09 -39.49
N ALA A 11 21.54 -7.88 -39.89
CA ALA A 11 22.13 -6.98 -40.89
C ALA A 11 21.83 -7.26 -42.38
N ALA A 12 20.99 -6.39 -42.99
CA ALA A 12 21.47 -5.37 -43.94
C ALA A 12 20.37 -4.40 -44.43
N ALA A 13 20.76 -3.12 -44.47
CA ALA A 13 20.33 -2.03 -45.37
C ALA A 13 19.01 -1.25 -45.14
N GLY A 14 19.12 -0.02 -44.58
CA GLY A 14 19.46 1.15 -45.41
C GLY A 14 18.32 1.97 -46.04
N ALA A 15 17.95 3.06 -45.35
CA ALA A 15 17.48 4.40 -45.78
C ALA A 15 17.01 4.66 -47.24
N VAL A 16 15.80 5.28 -47.37
CA VAL A 16 15.49 6.34 -48.36
C VAL A 16 14.48 7.34 -47.77
N GLN A 17 14.79 8.65 -47.90
CA GLN A 17 13.94 9.82 -47.63
C GLN A 17 13.01 10.15 -48.81
N GLY A 18 11.84 10.76 -48.54
CA GLY A 18 11.37 11.92 -49.32
C GLY A 18 9.96 11.93 -49.94
N ARG A 19 9.08 12.78 -49.35
CA ARG A 19 8.04 13.68 -49.93
C ARG A 19 6.88 13.13 -50.81
N GLY A 20 5.65 13.54 -50.43
CA GLY A 20 4.75 14.27 -51.35
C GLY A 20 3.33 13.71 -51.63
N VAL A 21 2.33 14.29 -50.95
CA VAL A 21 0.95 14.71 -51.37
C VAL A 21 0.22 13.98 -52.52
N GLY A 22 -1.03 13.56 -52.27
CA GLY A 22 -2.07 13.43 -53.31
C GLY A 22 -3.29 12.57 -52.94
N ASP A 23 -4.47 13.20 -52.88
CA ASP A 23 -5.82 12.67 -52.64
C ASP A 23 -6.23 11.40 -53.43
N CYS A 24 -7.13 10.60 -52.85
CA CYS A 24 -8.36 10.11 -53.51
C CYS A 24 -9.30 9.32 -52.56
N SER A 25 -10.45 9.92 -52.27
CA SER A 25 -11.81 9.35 -52.39
C SER A 25 -12.22 8.03 -51.69
N SER A 26 -13.26 8.15 -50.86
CA SER A 26 -14.14 7.08 -50.33
C SER A 26 -14.84 6.26 -51.45
N PRO A 27 -15.48 5.09 -51.17
CA PRO A 27 -16.75 5.04 -50.42
C PRO A 27 -17.07 3.76 -49.61
N SER A 28 -18.08 3.92 -48.74
CA SER A 28 -19.24 3.02 -48.54
C SER A 28 -19.41 2.32 -47.18
N ALA A 29 -20.67 2.36 -46.78
CA ALA A 29 -21.29 1.95 -45.53
C ALA A 29 -21.73 0.48 -45.53
N ALA A 30 -21.91 -0.07 -44.32
CA ALA A 30 -22.83 -1.13 -43.87
C ALA A 30 -22.30 -1.65 -42.51
N ALA A 31 -23.05 -2.14 -41.54
CA ALA A 31 -24.46 -2.14 -41.18
C ALA A 31 -24.50 -2.78 -39.76
N GLU A 32 -25.36 -2.31 -38.87
CA GLU A 32 -25.67 -2.99 -37.59
C GLU A 32 -26.44 -4.31 -37.82
N PRO A 33 -26.43 -5.22 -36.83
CA PRO A 33 -27.57 -6.12 -36.62
C PRO A 33 -28.25 -5.92 -35.26
N ARG A 34 -29.56 -5.69 -35.32
CA ARG A 34 -30.54 -5.99 -34.24
C ARG A 34 -30.84 -7.49 -34.24
N VAL A 35 -31.01 -8.09 -33.06
CA VAL A 35 -31.87 -9.28 -32.88
C VAL A 35 -32.72 -9.15 -31.60
N ASN A 36 -33.93 -9.70 -31.73
CA ASN A 36 -35.18 -9.53 -30.99
C ASN A 36 -35.31 -10.11 -29.57
N ASN A 37 -36.35 -9.57 -28.91
CA ASN A 37 -37.10 -10.07 -27.76
C ASN A 37 -37.51 -11.56 -27.84
N GLY A 38 -37.53 -12.21 -26.68
CA GLY A 38 -38.34 -13.39 -26.36
C GLY A 38 -39.02 -13.20 -25.01
N ALA A 39 -40.33 -13.41 -24.97
CA ALA A 39 -41.21 -13.14 -23.85
C ALA A 39 -41.51 -14.39 -22.99
N GLU A 40 -42.05 -14.13 -21.81
CA GLU A 40 -42.90 -14.97 -20.95
C GLU A 40 -42.32 -16.23 -20.27
N LEU A 41 -42.25 -16.16 -18.94
CA LEU A 41 -42.83 -17.18 -18.07
C LEU A 41 -43.29 -16.53 -16.76
N ARG A 42 -44.61 -16.32 -16.66
CA ARG A 42 -45.32 -16.02 -15.43
C ARG A 42 -45.26 -17.23 -14.50
N ASN A 43 -45.00 -17.03 -13.21
CA ASN A 43 -45.75 -17.77 -12.20
C ASN A 43 -45.96 -16.95 -10.93
N SER A 44 -47.24 -16.87 -10.56
CA SER A 44 -47.77 -16.20 -9.38
C SER A 44 -47.63 -17.10 -8.17
N VAL A 45 -47.21 -16.54 -7.01
CA VAL A 45 -47.81 -16.91 -5.72
C VAL A 45 -47.88 -15.66 -4.84
N ALA A 46 -49.08 -15.08 -4.79
CA ALA A 46 -49.51 -14.22 -3.70
C ALA A 46 -50.52 -15.03 -2.85
N ARG A 47 -50.25 -15.15 -1.55
CA ARG A 47 -51.23 -15.33 -0.44
C ARG A 47 -50.45 -15.12 0.86
N SER A 48 -50.67 -13.99 1.53
CA SER A 48 -51.56 -13.90 2.70
C SER A 48 -51.11 -14.80 3.84
N LEU A 49 -50.64 -14.22 4.95
CA LEU A 49 -51.24 -14.43 6.28
C LEU A 49 -50.67 -13.46 7.32
N SER A 50 -51.59 -12.66 7.85
CA SER A 50 -51.59 -11.99 9.15
C SER A 50 -51.13 -12.86 10.34
N ARG A 51 -50.75 -12.18 11.44
CA ARG A 51 -50.59 -12.61 12.86
C ARG A 51 -49.11 -12.52 13.29
N ARG A 52 -48.70 -12.02 14.46
CA ARG A 52 -49.33 -11.53 15.71
C ARG A 52 -48.17 -10.93 16.52
N CYS A 53 -48.39 -9.80 17.19
CA CYS A 53 -47.59 -9.42 18.37
C CYS A 53 -47.72 -10.48 19.47
N PRO A 54 -46.73 -10.56 20.36
CA PRO A 54 -47.00 -10.77 21.77
C PRO A 54 -46.50 -9.60 22.61
N LYS A 55 -47.44 -9.01 23.35
CA LYS A 55 -47.15 -8.23 24.57
C LYS A 55 -46.93 -9.22 25.72
N GLY A 56 -45.95 -8.90 26.57
CA GLY A 56 -46.12 -8.97 28.02
C GLY A 56 -45.33 -10.05 28.76
N PHE A 57 -44.40 -9.61 29.61
CA PHE A 57 -44.46 -10.04 31.02
C PHE A 57 -44.03 -8.92 31.98
N ARG A 58 -44.67 -8.95 33.15
CA ARG A 58 -44.80 -7.90 34.17
C ARG A 58 -43.63 -7.80 35.16
N ARG A 59 -43.37 -6.56 35.56
CA ARG A 59 -43.22 -6.00 36.93
C ARG A 59 -42.97 -6.94 38.14
N ARG A 60 -41.97 -6.54 38.94
CA ARG A 60 -41.93 -6.49 40.43
C ARG A 60 -40.90 -5.40 40.79
N SER A 61 -41.23 -4.18 41.23
CA SER A 61 -41.81 -3.66 42.50
C SER A 61 -40.83 -3.60 43.70
N GLY A 62 -40.60 -2.37 44.19
CA GLY A 62 -40.17 -2.03 45.56
C GLY A 62 -38.77 -1.37 45.62
N GLY A 63 -38.56 -0.18 46.19
CA GLY A 63 -39.45 0.75 46.87
C GLY A 63 -38.70 1.97 47.47
N LYS A 64 -39.50 2.99 47.85
CA LYS A 64 -39.31 4.00 48.92
C LYS A 64 -38.09 4.96 48.80
N ARG A 65 -38.35 6.24 48.46
CA ARG A 65 -38.53 7.41 49.38
C ARG A 65 -37.30 7.76 50.22
N ALA A 66 -36.72 8.94 49.99
CA ALA A 66 -36.59 10.01 50.99
C ALA A 66 -36.05 11.30 50.36
N VAL A 67 -36.82 12.37 50.55
CA VAL A 67 -36.42 13.78 50.44
C VAL A 67 -35.82 14.17 51.78
N VAL A 68 -34.69 14.89 51.79
CA VAL A 68 -34.28 15.74 52.92
C VAL A 68 -33.69 17.04 52.38
N THR A 69 -34.29 18.15 52.83
CA THR A 69 -33.84 19.53 52.68
C THR A 69 -33.71 20.13 54.08
N VAL A 70 -32.55 20.71 54.42
CA VAL A 70 -32.28 21.72 55.49
C VAL A 70 -30.89 22.29 55.13
N VAL A 71 -30.63 23.54 54.72
CA VAL A 71 -30.88 24.94 55.18
C VAL A 71 -30.08 25.36 56.42
N THR A 72 -29.16 26.32 56.20
CA THR A 72 -28.73 27.52 57.00
C THR A 72 -27.20 27.68 56.93
N ALA A 73 -26.53 28.83 56.91
CA ALA A 73 -26.78 30.27 56.74
C ALA A 73 -25.62 30.96 57.50
N ALA A 74 -24.91 31.92 56.91
CA ALA A 74 -24.29 33.03 57.64
C ALA A 74 -23.92 34.15 56.67
N ALA A 75 -24.62 35.27 56.81
CA ALA A 75 -24.29 36.55 56.21
C ALA A 75 -23.60 37.43 57.27
N VAL A 76 -22.62 38.22 56.85
CA VAL A 76 -22.24 39.46 57.54
C VAL A 76 -22.15 40.57 56.50
N VAL A 77 -22.99 41.58 56.68
CA VAL A 77 -23.00 42.85 55.95
C VAL A 77 -22.26 43.86 56.82
N ILE A 78 -21.29 44.59 56.26
CA ILE A 78 -20.93 45.93 56.72
C ILE A 78 -20.88 46.83 55.48
N ALA A 79 -21.75 47.84 55.48
CA ALA A 79 -21.76 48.93 54.52
C ALA A 79 -20.68 49.97 54.89
N GLY A 80 -19.97 50.47 53.88
CA GLY A 80 -19.08 51.62 53.98
C GLY A 80 -19.11 52.40 52.67
N VAL A 81 -19.74 53.57 52.71
CA VAL A 81 -19.95 54.49 51.59
C VAL A 81 -18.66 55.27 51.33
N GLY A 82 -18.20 55.30 50.07
CA GLY A 82 -17.05 56.10 49.65
C GLY A 82 -17.08 56.35 48.13
N ARG A 83 -17.17 57.62 47.76
CA ARG A 83 -17.41 58.16 46.40
C ARG A 83 -16.26 57.90 45.44
N GLY A 84 -16.59 57.68 44.16
CA GLY A 84 -15.64 57.72 43.04
C GLY A 84 -16.17 57.02 41.79
N VAL A 85 -17.18 57.59 41.11
CA VAL A 85 -17.54 57.18 39.75
C VAL A 85 -16.52 57.80 38.81
N ALA A 86 -15.55 57.02 38.35
CA ALA A 86 -14.82 57.35 37.14
C ALA A 86 -15.71 56.96 35.96
N ILE A 87 -16.28 57.97 35.32
CA ILE A 87 -16.92 57.88 34.01
C ILE A 87 -15.77 57.59 33.05
N ALA A 88 -15.60 56.33 32.63
CA ALA A 88 -14.79 56.03 31.45
C ALA A 88 -15.64 56.46 30.25
N ASP A 89 -15.44 57.71 29.86
CA ASP A 89 -15.96 58.27 28.63
C ASP A 89 -15.45 57.44 27.44
N SER A 90 -16.29 57.38 26.41
CA SER A 90 -16.11 56.61 25.20
C SER A 90 -14.96 57.18 24.38
N GLY A 91 -13.75 56.78 24.70
CA GLY A 91 -12.63 56.80 23.77
C GLY A 91 -12.85 55.72 22.72
N SER A 92 -13.64 56.03 21.70
CA SER A 92 -13.73 55.28 20.45
C SER A 92 -12.38 55.38 19.71
N GLY A 93 -11.34 54.79 20.28
CA GLY A 93 -10.08 54.51 19.61
C GLY A 93 -10.26 53.22 18.83
N GLY A 94 -11.09 53.25 17.79
CA GLY A 94 -11.12 52.22 16.79
C GLY A 94 -9.73 52.09 16.19
N VAL A 95 -8.96 51.09 16.63
CA VAL A 95 -7.91 50.51 15.80
C VAL A 95 -8.64 50.02 14.54
N PRO A 96 -8.17 50.32 13.33
CA PRO A 96 -8.85 49.86 12.12
C PRO A 96 -8.79 48.33 12.06
N GLU A 97 -9.84 47.64 12.52
CA GLU A 97 -10.12 46.29 12.07
C GLU A 97 -10.38 46.35 10.57
N GLY A 98 -9.47 45.80 9.76
CA GLY A 98 -9.70 45.63 8.32
C GLY A 98 -8.56 46.03 7.38
N ARG A 99 -7.44 46.58 7.86
CA ARG A 99 -6.24 46.69 7.01
C ARG A 99 -5.33 45.47 7.22
N GLY A 100 -5.58 44.42 6.45
CA GLY A 100 -4.69 43.25 6.34
C GLY A 100 -5.32 41.87 6.55
N CYS A 101 -6.61 41.78 6.90
CA CYS A 101 -7.32 40.49 7.02
C CYS A 101 -8.07 40.16 5.72
N PRO A 102 -7.94 38.94 5.18
CA PRO A 102 -8.71 38.54 4.01
C PRO A 102 -10.19 38.35 4.38
N VAL A 103 -11.09 38.61 3.43
CA VAL A 103 -12.52 38.27 3.59
C VAL A 103 -12.68 36.76 3.70
N VAL A 104 -11.92 36.02 2.86
CA VAL A 104 -11.90 34.56 2.88
C VAL A 104 -10.46 34.05 2.91
N ALA A 105 -10.18 33.12 3.82
CA ALA A 105 -8.94 32.36 3.83
C ALA A 105 -9.17 30.93 3.31
N GLY A 106 -8.36 30.50 2.36
CA GLY A 106 -8.33 29.12 1.89
C GLY A 106 -7.28 28.30 2.63
N VAL A 107 -7.63 27.10 3.08
CA VAL A 107 -6.68 26.13 3.63
C VAL A 107 -6.71 24.89 2.77
N PHE A 108 -5.61 24.63 2.06
CA PHE A 108 -5.47 23.55 1.09
C PHE A 108 -4.43 22.56 1.59
N LEU A 109 -4.82 21.34 1.95
CA LEU A 109 -3.88 20.34 2.43
C LEU A 109 -3.51 19.38 1.27
N PRO A 110 -2.23 19.35 0.84
CA PRO A 110 -1.76 18.44 -0.20
C PRO A 110 -1.91 16.96 0.17
N GLY A 111 -1.81 16.10 -0.85
CA GLY A 111 -1.71 14.67 -0.67
C GLY A 111 -0.31 14.20 -0.28
N THR A 112 -0.16 12.88 -0.16
CA THR A 112 1.11 12.23 0.16
C THR A 112 2.20 12.63 -0.85
N TRP A 113 3.39 12.97 -0.34
CA TRP A 113 4.58 13.40 -1.07
C TRP A 113 4.46 14.69 -1.90
N GLU A 114 3.37 15.45 -1.74
CA GLU A 114 3.21 16.76 -2.39
C GLU A 114 3.74 17.94 -1.53
N THR A 115 4.15 17.67 -0.28
CA THR A 115 4.70 18.64 0.67
C THR A 115 5.61 17.94 1.70
N ASN A 116 6.16 18.70 2.64
CA ASN A 116 6.99 18.21 3.75
C ASN A 116 6.88 19.14 4.99
N PRO A 117 7.39 18.74 6.17
CA PRO A 117 7.27 19.54 7.39
C PRO A 117 7.96 20.91 7.36
N GLN A 118 8.89 21.14 6.44
CA GLN A 118 9.66 22.38 6.29
C GLN A 118 9.17 23.24 5.11
N ALA A 119 8.08 22.85 4.46
CA ALA A 119 7.56 23.55 3.30
C ALA A 119 7.10 24.98 3.62
N ASP A 120 7.26 25.89 2.68
CA ASP A 120 6.72 27.25 2.76
C ASP A 120 5.19 27.22 2.58
N GLU A 121 4.45 27.45 3.66
CA GLU A 121 2.98 27.38 3.66
C GLU A 121 2.29 28.42 2.79
N SER A 122 3.03 29.43 2.29
CA SER A 122 2.49 30.43 1.36
C SER A 122 2.58 30.00 -0.10
N ARG A 123 3.33 28.94 -0.41
CA ARG A 123 3.52 28.46 -1.78
C ARG A 123 2.47 27.41 -2.15
N PRO A 124 1.78 27.59 -3.29
CA PRO A 124 0.86 26.56 -3.77
C PRO A 124 1.63 25.36 -4.31
N VAL A 125 1.24 24.16 -3.88
CA VAL A 125 1.89 22.89 -4.26
C VAL A 125 0.86 21.80 -4.55
N GLY A 126 1.28 20.77 -5.29
CA GLY A 126 0.47 19.58 -5.57
C GLY A 126 -0.80 19.83 -6.39
N LEU A 127 -1.70 18.84 -6.37
CA LEU A 127 -2.96 18.82 -7.11
C LEU A 127 -3.84 20.06 -6.85
N LEU A 128 -3.79 20.59 -5.63
CA LEU A 128 -4.63 21.72 -5.21
C LEU A 128 -4.04 23.10 -5.59
N ALA A 129 -2.79 23.17 -6.04
CA ALA A 129 -2.15 24.43 -6.42
C ALA A 129 -2.94 25.28 -7.43
N PRO A 130 -3.51 24.70 -8.52
CA PRO A 130 -4.30 25.47 -9.49
C PRO A 130 -5.56 26.08 -8.86
N VAL A 131 -6.20 25.39 -7.90
CA VAL A 131 -7.40 25.87 -7.22
C VAL A 131 -7.11 27.13 -6.42
N ALA A 132 -6.08 27.07 -5.57
CA ALA A 132 -5.67 28.21 -4.74
C ALA A 132 -5.22 29.41 -5.60
N THR A 133 -4.44 29.13 -6.64
CA THR A 133 -3.91 30.17 -7.55
C THR A 133 -5.02 30.89 -8.29
N GLN A 134 -6.00 30.15 -8.83
CA GLN A 134 -7.13 30.76 -9.54
C GLN A 134 -8.04 31.57 -8.61
N LEU A 135 -8.28 31.10 -7.38
CA LEU A 135 -9.05 31.88 -6.40
C LEU A 135 -8.31 33.18 -6.02
N LYS A 136 -6.98 33.12 -5.84
CA LYS A 136 -6.18 34.32 -5.59
C LYS A 136 -6.23 35.31 -6.75
N GLN A 137 -6.19 34.83 -7.99
CA GLN A 137 -6.34 35.66 -9.19
C GLN A 137 -7.73 36.32 -9.26
N ARG A 138 -8.80 35.57 -8.93
CA ARG A 138 -10.19 36.06 -8.99
C ARG A 138 -10.51 37.10 -7.91
N PHE A 139 -9.94 36.98 -6.71
CA PHE A 139 -10.34 37.77 -5.54
C PHE A 139 -9.26 38.70 -4.98
N GLY A 140 -8.03 38.65 -5.51
CA GLY A 140 -6.95 39.57 -5.14
C GLY A 140 -6.64 39.55 -3.63
N GLU A 141 -6.57 40.71 -3.00
CA GLU A 141 -6.27 40.84 -1.56
C GLU A 141 -7.40 40.32 -0.65
N ARG A 142 -8.62 40.17 -1.16
CA ARG A 142 -9.76 39.68 -0.38
C ARG A 142 -9.67 38.17 -0.10
N PHE A 143 -8.83 37.46 -0.83
CA PHE A 143 -8.55 36.05 -0.63
C PHE A 143 -7.08 35.83 -0.30
N GLU A 144 -6.83 35.08 0.76
CA GLU A 144 -5.51 34.56 1.10
C GLU A 144 -5.59 33.05 1.19
N PHE A 145 -4.49 32.34 0.95
CA PHE A 145 -4.47 30.90 1.14
C PHE A 145 -3.23 30.46 1.92
N ARG A 146 -3.32 29.27 2.50
CA ARG A 146 -2.21 28.53 3.08
C ARG A 146 -2.25 27.07 2.65
N PHE A 147 -1.07 26.50 2.46
CA PHE A 147 -0.80 25.09 2.29
C PHE A 147 -0.07 24.59 3.54
N PRO A 148 -0.78 24.11 4.59
CA PRO A 148 -0.13 23.76 5.85
C PRO A 148 0.99 22.73 5.65
N ALA A 149 2.16 23.00 6.22
CA ALA A 149 3.29 22.08 6.19
C ALA A 149 3.06 20.93 7.18
N TYR A 150 3.23 19.71 6.71
CA TYR A 150 3.05 18.49 7.49
C TYR A 150 3.88 17.34 6.91
N ALA A 151 3.90 16.18 7.56
CA ALA A 151 4.76 15.07 7.16
C ALA A 151 4.48 14.53 5.74
N ALA A 152 3.21 14.49 5.31
CA ALA A 152 2.82 14.02 3.97
C ALA A 152 3.43 12.68 3.54
N ALA A 153 3.59 11.76 4.47
CA ALA A 153 4.31 10.51 4.31
C ALA A 153 3.35 9.32 4.40
N ALA A 154 3.65 8.28 3.63
CA ALA A 154 2.97 6.99 3.71
C ALA A 154 4.03 5.89 3.70
N PHE A 155 4.28 5.31 4.87
CA PHE A 155 5.25 4.22 5.05
C PHE A 155 6.70 4.62 4.71
N ASP A 156 7.00 5.92 4.78
CA ASP A 156 8.34 6.45 4.67
C ASP A 156 8.64 7.30 5.91
N ARG A 157 9.60 6.85 6.71
CA ARG A 157 10.00 7.30 8.07
C ARG A 157 8.89 7.31 9.12
N MET A 158 7.64 7.30 8.68
CA MET A 158 6.44 7.51 9.48
C MET A 158 5.28 6.65 8.93
N PRO A 159 4.54 5.96 9.82
CA PRO A 159 3.27 5.33 9.47
C PRO A 159 2.27 6.35 8.91
N TYR A 160 1.42 5.92 7.99
CA TYR A 160 0.41 6.79 7.36
C TYR A 160 -0.47 7.50 8.39
N GLY A 161 -0.99 6.78 9.39
CA GLY A 161 -1.87 7.35 10.42
C GLY A 161 -1.19 8.45 11.27
N ASP A 162 0.10 8.31 11.54
CA ASP A 162 0.87 9.31 12.28
C ASP A 162 1.12 10.54 11.41
N SER A 163 1.42 10.33 10.12
CA SER A 163 1.56 11.41 9.17
C SER A 163 0.28 12.21 9.02
N LYS A 164 -0.86 11.53 8.87
CA LYS A 164 -2.20 12.13 8.90
C LYS A 164 -2.41 12.98 10.15
N ALA A 165 -2.03 12.47 11.34
CA ALA A 165 -2.18 13.21 12.59
C ALA A 165 -1.40 14.55 12.58
N THR A 166 -0.20 14.59 11.98
CA THR A 166 0.53 15.85 11.79
C THR A 166 -0.21 16.82 10.85
N GLY A 167 -0.88 16.30 9.81
CA GLY A 167 -1.71 17.09 8.89
C GLY A 167 -2.94 17.69 9.57
N VAL A 168 -3.63 16.90 10.39
CA VAL A 168 -4.74 17.38 11.23
C VAL A 168 -4.27 18.51 12.15
N ALA A 169 -3.13 18.33 12.82
CA ALA A 169 -2.55 19.36 13.69
C ALA A 169 -2.19 20.64 12.91
N ALA A 170 -1.59 20.50 11.73
CA ALA A 170 -1.20 21.63 10.88
C ALA A 170 -2.41 22.45 10.40
N VAL A 171 -3.46 21.78 9.89
CA VAL A 171 -4.70 22.46 9.47
C VAL A 171 -5.36 23.16 10.65
N ARG A 172 -5.45 22.50 11.82
CA ARG A 172 -6.02 23.10 13.02
C ARG A 172 -5.24 24.33 13.49
N ARG A 173 -3.91 24.28 13.44
CA ARG A 173 -3.03 25.43 13.74
C ARG A 173 -3.34 26.59 12.81
N VAL A 174 -3.28 26.37 11.49
CA VAL A 174 -3.50 27.44 10.51
C VAL A 174 -4.89 28.07 10.66
N LEU A 175 -5.93 27.24 10.84
CA LEU A 175 -7.29 27.75 11.08
C LEU A 175 -7.40 28.53 12.39
N GLY A 176 -6.81 28.02 13.48
CA GLY A 176 -6.80 28.71 14.76
C GLY A 176 -6.04 30.04 14.71
N ASP A 177 -4.88 30.09 14.04
CA ASP A 177 -4.05 31.28 13.93
C ASP A 177 -4.71 32.36 13.09
N VAL A 178 -5.31 32.00 11.95
CA VAL A 178 -6.12 32.95 11.15
C VAL A 178 -7.39 33.33 11.92
N GLY A 179 -8.05 32.36 12.56
CA GLY A 179 -9.29 32.56 13.30
C GLY A 179 -9.16 33.53 14.45
N LYS A 180 -8.02 33.49 15.17
CA LYS A 180 -7.66 34.41 16.27
C LYS A 180 -7.25 35.79 15.77
N ARG A 181 -6.45 35.87 14.70
CA ARG A 181 -5.97 37.14 14.14
C ARG A 181 -7.06 37.91 13.40
N CYS A 182 -7.95 37.19 12.71
CA CYS A 182 -8.99 37.74 11.86
C CYS A 182 -10.34 37.07 12.18
N SER A 183 -11.03 37.57 13.20
CA SER A 183 -12.27 36.99 13.74
C SER A 183 -13.43 36.95 12.72
N ALA A 184 -13.48 37.91 11.79
CA ALA A 184 -14.51 38.00 10.76
C ALA A 184 -14.23 37.15 9.50
N THR A 185 -12.99 36.69 9.29
CA THR A 185 -12.60 35.93 8.10
C THR A 185 -13.37 34.62 8.01
N LYS A 186 -13.89 34.31 6.82
CA LYS A 186 -14.53 33.03 6.50
C LYS A 186 -13.54 32.08 5.83
N PHE A 187 -13.83 30.79 5.80
CA PHE A 187 -12.90 29.76 5.34
C PHE A 187 -13.47 28.93 4.19
N VAL A 188 -12.60 28.56 3.25
CA VAL A 188 -12.81 27.42 2.36
C VAL A 188 -11.70 26.40 2.62
N LEU A 189 -12.05 25.13 2.73
CA LEU A 189 -11.10 24.05 3.03
C LEU A 189 -11.05 23.06 1.88
N ALA A 190 -9.87 22.64 1.47
CA ALA A 190 -9.75 21.52 0.54
C ALA A 190 -8.64 20.58 0.92
N GLY A 191 -8.86 19.29 0.66
CA GLY A 191 -7.86 18.26 0.78
C GLY A 191 -7.82 17.39 -0.47
N TYR A 192 -6.70 16.68 -0.64
CA TYR A 192 -6.55 15.63 -1.63
C TYR A 192 -5.89 14.40 -1.02
N SER A 193 -6.43 13.20 -1.27
CA SER A 193 -5.88 11.92 -0.76
C SER A 193 -5.70 11.95 0.78
N GLN A 194 -4.48 11.78 1.30
CA GLN A 194 -4.17 11.95 2.73
C GLN A 194 -4.56 13.34 3.27
N GLY A 195 -4.43 14.38 2.45
CA GLY A 195 -4.89 15.73 2.79
C GLY A 195 -6.41 15.80 2.93
N SER A 196 -7.18 15.07 2.12
CA SER A 196 -8.64 14.94 2.27
C SER A 196 -9.01 14.21 3.55
N ASP A 197 -8.22 13.20 3.91
CA ASP A 197 -8.42 12.47 5.15
C ASP A 197 -8.33 13.41 6.36
N ALA A 198 -7.20 14.13 6.47
CA ALA A 198 -6.97 15.08 7.56
C ALA A 198 -7.92 16.27 7.54
N VAL A 199 -8.20 16.87 6.38
CA VAL A 199 -9.16 17.99 6.27
C VAL A 199 -10.59 17.53 6.60
N GLY A 200 -10.98 16.31 6.23
CA GLY A 200 -12.27 15.75 6.59
C GLY A 200 -12.41 15.53 8.10
N ASP A 201 -11.35 15.11 8.79
CA ASP A 201 -11.34 14.99 10.27
C ASP A 201 -11.44 16.36 10.95
N VAL A 202 -10.74 17.37 10.43
CA VAL A 202 -10.89 18.75 10.92
C VAL A 202 -12.29 19.28 10.63
N THR A 203 -12.87 18.96 9.47
CA THR A 203 -14.23 19.32 9.10
C THR A 203 -15.25 18.69 10.04
N ALA A 204 -15.09 17.41 10.40
CA ALA A 204 -15.91 16.76 11.40
C ALA A 204 -15.76 17.44 12.78
N SER A 205 -14.54 17.76 13.21
CA SER A 205 -14.30 18.48 14.47
C SER A 205 -15.00 19.85 14.48
N ILE A 206 -14.86 20.66 13.44
CA ILE A 206 -15.52 21.97 13.34
C ILE A 206 -17.04 21.79 13.34
N GLY A 207 -17.57 20.90 12.49
CA GLY A 207 -19.01 20.72 12.34
C GLY A 207 -19.70 20.18 13.59
N CYS A 208 -19.02 19.36 14.39
CA CYS A 208 -19.59 18.71 15.56
C CYS A 208 -19.30 19.45 16.88
N SER A 209 -18.17 20.17 16.98
CA SER A 209 -17.73 20.84 18.22
C SER A 209 -17.52 22.35 18.11
N GLY A 210 -17.42 22.91 16.89
CA GLY A 210 -17.10 24.32 16.68
C GLY A 210 -15.62 24.68 16.87
N GLU A 211 -14.73 23.69 16.95
CA GLU A 211 -13.29 23.87 17.14
C GLU A 211 -12.48 23.45 15.89
N PRO A 212 -11.41 24.17 15.50
CA PRO A 212 -10.84 25.35 16.18
C PRO A 212 -11.50 26.68 15.81
N VAL A 213 -12.51 26.66 14.93
CA VAL A 213 -13.29 27.83 14.52
C VAL A 213 -14.76 27.44 14.41
N ALA A 214 -15.67 28.39 14.64
CA ALA A 214 -17.10 28.13 14.56
C ALA A 214 -17.53 27.63 13.17
N ALA A 215 -18.47 26.69 13.12
CA ALA A 215 -18.89 26.03 11.89
C ALA A 215 -19.46 27.00 10.83
N ASP A 216 -20.15 28.05 11.25
CA ASP A 216 -20.67 29.11 10.37
C ASP A 216 -19.56 29.95 9.70
N ARG A 217 -18.30 29.81 10.14
CA ARG A 217 -17.14 30.41 9.48
C ARG A 217 -16.67 29.62 8.27
N VAL A 218 -17.10 28.38 8.06
CA VAL A 218 -16.70 27.56 6.91
C VAL A 218 -17.75 27.64 5.81
N LEU A 219 -17.38 28.19 4.66
CA LEU A 219 -18.28 28.40 3.52
C LEU A 219 -18.46 27.16 2.66
N ALA A 220 -17.37 26.40 2.52
CA ALA A 220 -17.31 25.22 1.66
C ALA A 220 -16.11 24.35 2.02
N VAL A 221 -16.28 23.04 1.87
CA VAL A 221 -15.21 22.04 1.96
C VAL A 221 -15.21 21.20 0.69
N GLY A 222 -14.04 20.93 0.13
CA GLY A 222 -13.86 20.01 -1.01
C GLY A 222 -12.86 18.92 -0.69
N LEU A 223 -13.30 17.66 -0.70
CA LEU A 223 -12.47 16.50 -0.43
C LEU A 223 -12.31 15.70 -1.71
N ILE A 224 -11.10 15.66 -2.28
CA ILE A 224 -10.78 14.85 -3.46
C ILE A 224 -10.11 13.55 -3.00
N ALA A 225 -10.61 12.39 -3.44
CA ALA A 225 -10.08 11.08 -3.08
C ALA A 225 -9.99 10.81 -1.57
N ASP A 226 -11.04 11.15 -0.82
CA ASP A 226 -11.09 10.96 0.65
C ASP A 226 -11.13 9.47 1.05
N PRO A 227 -10.12 8.96 1.78
CA PRO A 227 -10.12 7.59 2.33
C PRO A 227 -11.26 7.30 3.29
N HIS A 228 -11.94 8.33 3.80
CA HIS A 228 -13.09 8.23 4.69
C HIS A 228 -14.43 8.64 4.03
N ARG A 229 -14.49 8.72 2.69
CA ARG A 229 -15.73 8.99 1.91
C ARG A 229 -16.86 8.05 2.36
N GLY A 230 -18.09 8.54 2.51
CA GLY A 230 -19.21 7.66 2.84
C GLY A 230 -20.55 8.34 3.07
N GLN A 231 -21.60 7.55 3.35
CA GLN A 231 -22.99 8.02 3.37
C GLN A 231 -23.35 8.96 4.54
N ALA A 232 -22.52 9.03 5.58
CA ALA A 232 -22.63 10.02 6.67
C ALA A 232 -21.81 11.30 6.40
N GLY A 233 -21.21 11.43 5.21
CA GLY A 233 -20.24 12.45 4.83
C GLY A 233 -20.79 13.65 4.05
N GLY A 234 -19.97 14.17 3.16
CA GLY A 234 -20.31 15.26 2.24
C GLY A 234 -21.10 14.79 1.01
N LYS A 235 -21.50 15.74 0.16
CA LYS A 235 -22.20 15.42 -1.08
C LYS A 235 -21.21 14.88 -2.13
N LEU A 236 -21.42 13.66 -2.61
CA LEU A 236 -20.69 13.12 -3.76
C LEU A 236 -20.95 13.97 -5.01
N VAL A 237 -19.87 14.38 -5.66
CA VAL A 237 -19.83 15.13 -6.91
C VAL A 237 -19.14 14.27 -7.95
N GLY A 238 -19.78 14.11 -9.11
CA GLY A 238 -19.32 13.20 -10.15
C GLY A 238 -20.31 12.10 -10.47
N PRO A 239 -19.88 11.13 -11.29
CA PRO A 239 -20.56 9.87 -11.49
C PRO A 239 -20.94 9.20 -10.16
N GLN A 240 -22.07 8.50 -10.16
CA GLN A 240 -22.45 7.69 -9.00
C GLN A 240 -21.50 6.51 -8.88
N ILE A 241 -20.99 6.29 -7.67
CA ILE A 241 -20.04 5.22 -7.36
C ILE A 241 -20.50 4.47 -6.12
N ALA A 242 -20.30 3.14 -6.12
CA ALA A 242 -20.65 2.27 -5.00
C ALA A 242 -19.58 2.35 -3.89
N GLY A 243 -19.79 1.61 -2.80
CA GLY A 243 -18.82 1.48 -1.71
C GLY A 243 -18.62 2.76 -0.88
N GLN A 244 -17.51 2.79 -0.15
CA GLN A 244 -17.06 3.88 0.73
C GLN A 244 -15.53 3.99 0.63
N GLY A 245 -14.91 4.93 1.33
CA GLY A 245 -13.45 4.97 1.39
C GLY A 245 -12.86 3.79 2.15
N ILE A 246 -11.59 3.46 1.87
CA ILE A 246 -10.87 2.29 2.40
C ILE A 246 -10.68 2.34 3.92
N ALA A 247 -10.68 3.54 4.51
CA ALA A 247 -10.64 3.76 5.95
C ALA A 247 -12.04 3.77 6.58
N GLY A 248 -13.08 3.54 5.78
CA GLY A 248 -14.49 3.54 6.17
C GLY A 248 -15.06 4.93 6.40
N ALA A 249 -16.39 5.06 6.45
CA ALA A 249 -17.01 6.35 6.71
C ALA A 249 -16.70 6.89 8.12
N ARG A 250 -16.56 8.22 8.28
CA ARG A 250 -16.45 8.86 9.61
C ARG A 250 -17.72 8.59 10.42
N SER A 251 -17.59 7.94 11.58
CA SER A 251 -18.72 7.46 12.38
C SER A 251 -19.65 8.58 12.87
N GLY A 252 -19.09 9.76 13.19
CA GLY A 252 -19.86 10.96 13.57
C GLY A 252 -20.34 11.82 12.39
N GLY A 253 -19.98 11.46 11.16
CA GLY A 253 -20.22 12.29 9.98
C GLY A 253 -19.54 13.65 10.04
N LEU A 254 -20.10 14.63 9.33
CA LEU A 254 -19.58 16.01 9.26
C LEU A 254 -20.45 17.04 10.00
N CYS A 255 -21.50 16.58 10.70
CA CYS A 255 -22.42 17.41 11.49
C CYS A 255 -22.89 18.66 10.72
N GLN A 256 -22.72 19.86 11.29
CA GLN A 256 -23.20 21.12 10.68
C GLN A 256 -22.55 21.42 9.31
N LEU A 257 -21.39 20.84 9.02
CA LEU A 257 -20.67 21.07 7.77
C LEU A 257 -21.04 20.12 6.63
N SER A 258 -21.84 19.07 6.88
CA SER A 258 -22.23 18.10 5.83
C SER A 258 -22.83 18.79 4.59
N ALA A 259 -23.67 19.81 4.78
CA ALA A 259 -24.34 20.52 3.68
C ALA A 259 -23.40 21.40 2.82
N VAL A 260 -22.21 21.73 3.33
CA VAL A 260 -21.21 22.57 2.62
C VAL A 260 -19.98 21.77 2.20
N THR A 261 -19.95 20.46 2.46
CA THR A 261 -18.86 19.57 2.03
C THR A 261 -19.22 18.86 0.72
N ALA A 262 -18.31 18.94 -0.25
CA ALA A 262 -18.33 18.17 -1.48
C ALA A 262 -17.24 17.10 -1.45
N GLU A 263 -17.57 15.89 -1.88
CA GLU A 263 -16.63 14.77 -2.02
C GLU A 263 -16.51 14.41 -3.51
N ILE A 264 -15.29 14.31 -4.03
CA ILE A 264 -15.01 13.90 -5.42
C ILE A 264 -14.18 12.63 -5.37
N CYS A 265 -14.63 11.60 -6.08
CA CYS A 265 -13.97 10.31 -6.11
C CYS A 265 -14.20 9.60 -7.45
N ALA A 266 -13.13 9.09 -8.05
CA ALA A 266 -13.21 8.25 -9.23
C ALA A 266 -13.61 6.82 -8.83
N GLY A 267 -14.52 6.19 -9.58
CA GLY A 267 -15.05 4.87 -9.20
C GLY A 267 -14.03 3.74 -9.16
N GLN A 268 -12.90 3.90 -9.85
CA GLN A 268 -11.79 2.94 -9.86
C GLN A 268 -10.73 3.24 -8.78
N ASP A 269 -10.86 4.36 -8.07
CA ASP A 269 -9.92 4.74 -7.02
C ASP A 269 -10.27 3.99 -5.72
N LEU A 270 -9.53 2.91 -5.46
CA LEU A 270 -9.78 2.05 -4.30
C LEU A 270 -9.52 2.73 -2.96
N TYR A 271 -8.87 3.90 -2.90
CA TYR A 271 -8.75 4.61 -1.63
C TYR A 271 -10.07 5.25 -1.21
N CYS A 272 -10.83 5.82 -2.13
CA CYS A 272 -12.11 6.48 -1.82
C CYS A 272 -13.35 5.67 -2.26
N SER A 273 -13.18 4.61 -3.06
CA SER A 273 -14.26 3.78 -3.61
C SER A 273 -13.99 2.28 -3.43
N THR A 274 -13.85 1.84 -2.19
CA THR A 274 -13.79 0.42 -1.81
C THR A 274 -15.17 -0.14 -1.50
N ASP A 275 -15.56 -1.22 -2.18
CA ASP A 275 -16.72 -2.01 -1.77
C ASP A 275 -16.31 -3.00 -0.66
N VAL A 276 -16.73 -2.73 0.58
CA VAL A 276 -16.38 -3.55 1.76
C VAL A 276 -16.92 -4.97 1.65
N ALA A 277 -18.05 -5.18 0.96
CA ALA A 277 -18.60 -6.52 0.78
C ALA A 277 -17.77 -7.33 -0.21
N GLN A 278 -17.19 -6.67 -1.21
CA GLN A 278 -16.31 -7.29 -2.21
C GLN A 278 -14.83 -7.24 -1.84
N HIS A 279 -14.44 -6.44 -0.84
CA HIS A 279 -13.04 -6.26 -0.44
C HIS A 279 -12.87 -6.11 1.10
N PRO A 280 -13.31 -7.08 1.92
CA PRO A 280 -13.20 -7.02 3.37
C PRO A 280 -11.76 -6.94 3.88
N ILE A 281 -10.80 -7.59 3.21
CA ILE A 281 -9.39 -7.65 3.64
C ILE A 281 -8.70 -6.31 3.39
N LEU A 282 -8.83 -5.76 2.18
CA LEU A 282 -8.34 -4.43 1.82
C LEU A 282 -8.96 -3.34 2.71
N SER A 283 -10.27 -3.42 2.98
CA SER A 283 -10.96 -2.48 3.87
C SER A 283 -10.53 -2.63 5.34
N GLY A 284 -10.17 -3.84 5.78
CA GLY A 284 -9.61 -4.09 7.11
C GLY A 284 -8.22 -3.46 7.26
N LEU A 285 -7.34 -3.67 6.26
CA LEU A 285 -6.00 -3.08 6.22
C LEU A 285 -6.06 -1.56 6.12
N GLY A 286 -6.91 -0.98 5.27
CA GLY A 286 -7.05 0.47 5.14
C GLY A 286 -7.48 1.14 6.45
N ARG A 287 -8.46 0.57 7.16
CA ARG A 287 -8.88 1.04 8.50
C ARG A 287 -7.77 0.94 9.53
N MET A 288 -7.00 -0.14 9.50
CA MET A 288 -5.90 -0.34 10.43
C MET A 288 -4.76 0.66 10.17
N LEU A 289 -4.33 0.83 8.92
CA LEU A 289 -3.18 1.66 8.56
C LEU A 289 -3.49 3.17 8.58
N SER A 290 -4.77 3.56 8.46
CA SER A 290 -5.24 4.96 8.54
C SER A 290 -5.29 5.53 9.95
N ALA A 291 -5.42 4.67 10.97
CA ALA A 291 -5.46 5.11 12.35
C ALA A 291 -4.03 5.44 12.87
N PRO A 292 -3.84 6.53 13.64
CA PRO A 292 -2.57 6.84 14.30
C PRO A 292 -2.11 5.78 15.31
N THR A 293 -0.80 5.54 15.41
CA THR A 293 -0.21 4.50 16.27
C THR A 293 -0.37 4.80 17.75
N ASP A 294 -0.33 6.07 18.14
CA ASP A 294 -0.43 6.52 19.55
C ASP A 294 -1.88 6.76 20.04
N GLN A 295 -2.91 6.29 19.32
CA GLN A 295 -4.31 6.46 19.74
C GLN A 295 -4.65 5.61 20.99
N PRO A 296 -5.16 6.22 22.09
CA PRO A 296 -5.63 5.47 23.27
C PRO A 296 -6.81 4.55 22.91
N GLY A 297 -6.72 3.27 23.25
CA GLY A 297 -7.76 2.26 22.98
C GLY A 297 -7.48 1.32 21.79
N ARG A 298 -6.30 1.44 21.17
CA ARG A 298 -5.84 0.56 20.08
C ARG A 298 -5.40 -0.84 20.57
N GLY A 299 -5.19 -1.01 21.87
CA GLY A 299 -4.84 -2.27 22.51
C GLY A 299 -5.40 -2.33 23.93
N ASP A 300 -6.63 -2.82 24.06
CA ASP A 300 -7.03 -3.59 25.25
C ASP A 300 -8.17 -4.54 24.86
N SER A 301 -7.83 -5.52 24.02
CA SER A 301 -8.58 -6.77 23.94
C SER A 301 -7.63 -7.87 24.37
N GLY A 302 -7.33 -7.88 25.67
CA GLY A 302 -6.77 -9.06 26.31
C GLY A 302 -7.71 -10.25 26.09
N SER A 303 -7.30 -11.18 25.22
CA SER A 303 -7.85 -12.53 25.10
C SER A 303 -6.89 -13.42 24.30
N GLY A 304 -5.82 -13.89 24.94
CA GLY A 304 -5.33 -15.27 24.80
C GLY A 304 -4.79 -15.81 23.46
N GLY A 305 -4.50 -15.01 22.44
CA GLY A 305 -3.82 -15.46 21.21
C GLY A 305 -2.50 -14.72 21.02
N GLY A 306 -1.37 -15.43 20.90
CA GLY A 306 -0.04 -14.85 20.69
C GLY A 306 0.18 -14.24 19.29
N GLY A 307 -0.74 -13.38 18.83
CA GLY A 307 -0.65 -12.68 17.55
C GLY A 307 0.12 -11.34 17.66
N PRO A 308 0.77 -10.88 16.57
CA PRO A 308 1.47 -9.59 16.53
C PRO A 308 0.56 -8.36 16.76
N ASP A 309 1.13 -7.22 17.19
CA ASP A 309 0.39 -5.96 17.42
C ASP A 309 0.15 -5.20 16.08
N PRO A 310 -1.06 -4.66 15.82
CA PRO A 310 -1.32 -3.76 14.69
C PRO A 310 -0.33 -2.60 14.53
N THR A 311 0.22 -2.11 15.63
CA THR A 311 1.23 -1.06 15.69
C THR A 311 2.58 -1.53 15.13
N ASP A 312 2.94 -2.79 15.40
CA ASP A 312 4.17 -3.40 14.92
C ASP A 312 4.12 -3.64 13.41
N LEU A 313 2.95 -3.98 12.87
CA LEU A 313 2.76 -4.06 11.41
C LEU A 313 2.92 -2.68 10.74
N ALA A 314 2.27 -1.64 11.27
CA ALA A 314 2.39 -0.31 10.69
C ALA A 314 3.85 0.18 10.67
N LYS A 315 4.62 -0.13 11.72
CA LYS A 315 6.06 0.18 11.82
C LYS A 315 6.93 -0.66 10.91
N SER A 316 6.63 -1.95 10.73
CA SER A 316 7.45 -2.85 9.88
C SER A 316 7.37 -2.49 8.40
N LEU A 317 6.25 -1.89 7.97
CA LEU A 317 6.05 -1.40 6.61
C LEU A 317 6.82 -0.11 6.31
N VAL A 318 7.28 0.61 7.33
CA VAL A 318 8.02 1.86 7.15
C VAL A 318 9.41 1.57 6.55
N SER A 319 9.73 2.29 5.47
CA SER A 319 11.09 2.46 4.95
C SER A 319 11.65 3.80 5.44
N ASN A 320 12.97 4.02 5.46
CA ASN A 320 13.55 5.31 5.84
C ASN A 320 14.12 6.06 4.62
N PHE A 321 13.52 5.84 3.44
CA PHE A 321 14.18 6.06 2.15
C PHE A 321 13.84 7.40 1.47
N GLY A 322 12.74 8.08 1.80
CA GLY A 322 12.24 9.19 0.98
C GLY A 322 13.10 10.46 0.96
N ASP A 323 13.95 10.68 1.97
CA ASP A 323 14.93 11.77 1.95
C ASP A 323 16.33 11.31 1.50
N VAL A 324 16.48 10.07 1.01
CA VAL A 324 17.75 9.59 0.45
C VAL A 324 18.01 10.34 -0.86
N GLN A 325 19.04 11.19 -0.84
CA GLN A 325 19.44 11.98 -2.00
C GLN A 325 20.38 11.17 -2.89
N LEU A 326 19.81 10.20 -3.61
CA LEU A 326 20.54 9.33 -4.55
C LEU A 326 21.41 10.14 -5.53
N THR A 327 20.92 11.30 -5.97
CA THR A 327 21.63 12.19 -6.89
C THR A 327 22.87 12.84 -6.28
N GLN A 328 22.97 12.97 -4.96
CA GLN A 328 24.09 13.64 -4.29
C GLN A 328 25.21 12.70 -3.88
N ILE A 329 24.93 11.39 -3.70
CA ILE A 329 25.92 10.42 -3.21
C ILE A 329 27.22 10.44 -4.04
N PRO A 330 27.20 10.35 -5.39
CA PRO A 330 28.44 10.29 -6.16
C PRO A 330 29.26 11.57 -6.04
N SER A 331 28.61 12.74 -6.14
CA SER A 331 29.30 14.03 -6.03
C SER A 331 29.88 14.26 -4.64
N THR A 332 29.17 13.89 -3.58
CA THR A 332 29.61 14.12 -2.20
C THR A 332 30.79 13.21 -1.85
N VAL A 333 30.77 11.94 -2.25
CA VAL A 333 31.92 11.03 -2.07
C VAL A 333 33.15 11.53 -2.83
N GLN A 334 32.99 11.95 -4.10
CA GLN A 334 34.09 12.49 -4.89
C GLN A 334 34.66 13.79 -4.31
N GLN A 335 33.80 14.71 -3.85
CA GLN A 335 34.22 15.95 -3.20
C GLN A 335 35.00 15.69 -1.91
N MET A 336 34.55 14.72 -1.11
CA MET A 336 35.23 14.31 0.13
C MET A 336 36.65 13.79 -0.17
N ILE A 337 36.78 12.88 -1.14
CA ILE A 337 38.08 12.33 -1.57
C ILE A 337 38.99 13.45 -2.10
N ALA A 338 38.46 14.34 -2.94
CA ALA A 338 39.23 15.45 -3.52
C ALA A 338 39.71 16.45 -2.46
N GLN A 339 38.87 16.79 -1.48
CA GLN A 339 39.27 17.69 -0.39
C GLN A 339 40.35 17.08 0.51
N ILE A 340 40.23 15.79 0.84
CA ILE A 340 41.25 15.10 1.63
C ILE A 340 42.58 15.02 0.85
N ALA A 341 42.52 14.74 -0.45
CA ALA A 341 43.70 14.69 -1.32
C ALA A 341 44.39 16.06 -1.50
N SER A 342 43.68 17.17 -1.29
CA SER A 342 44.26 18.53 -1.38
C SER A 342 45.26 18.87 -0.26
N GLY A 343 45.31 18.06 0.80
CA GLY A 343 46.15 18.29 1.97
C GLY A 343 45.67 19.40 2.92
N HIS A 344 44.59 20.12 2.57
CA HIS A 344 44.02 21.21 3.37
C HIS A 344 42.51 21.00 3.58
N PRO A 345 42.08 19.93 4.27
CA PRO A 345 40.67 19.64 4.46
C PRO A 345 39.97 20.71 5.31
N ASP A 346 38.75 21.12 4.91
CA ASP A 346 37.85 21.92 5.76
C ASP A 346 37.05 20.96 6.66
N PRO A 347 37.30 20.93 7.98
CA PRO A 347 36.64 19.99 8.88
C PRO A 347 35.12 20.15 8.92
N GLY A 348 34.62 21.38 8.75
CA GLY A 348 33.18 21.65 8.77
C GLY A 348 32.47 21.20 7.51
N GLN A 349 33.12 21.30 6.34
CA GLN A 349 32.59 20.77 5.08
C GLN A 349 32.66 19.24 5.02
N LEU A 350 33.76 18.65 5.49
CA LEU A 350 33.90 17.20 5.52
C LEU A 350 32.91 16.55 6.50
N ALA A 351 32.72 17.11 7.70
CA ALA A 351 31.72 16.60 8.64
C ALA A 351 30.32 16.54 8.01
N ARG A 352 29.89 17.64 7.37
CA ARG A 352 28.60 17.69 6.65
C ARG A 352 28.52 16.67 5.50
N SER A 353 29.62 16.46 4.79
CA SER A 353 29.70 15.47 3.71
C SER A 353 29.58 14.04 4.25
N VAL A 354 30.26 13.75 5.37
CA VAL A 354 30.17 12.47 6.09
C VAL A 354 28.74 12.22 6.55
N ASP A 355 28.10 13.22 7.16
CA ASP A 355 26.71 13.11 7.62
C ASP A 355 25.77 12.83 6.44
N THR A 356 25.88 13.60 5.36
CA THR A 356 25.04 13.45 4.15
C THR A 356 25.16 12.06 3.53
N VAL A 357 26.39 11.53 3.41
CA VAL A 357 26.62 10.19 2.85
C VAL A 357 26.13 9.12 3.83
N THR A 358 26.38 9.26 5.13
CA THR A 358 25.93 8.31 6.16
C THR A 358 24.40 8.20 6.20
N GLU A 359 23.70 9.34 6.18
CA GLU A 359 22.23 9.42 6.16
C GLU A 359 21.62 8.82 4.89
N SER A 360 22.37 8.79 3.79
CA SER A 360 21.93 8.19 2.52
C SER A 360 22.25 6.69 2.43
N LEU A 361 23.43 6.26 2.87
CA LEU A 361 23.89 4.88 2.75
C LEU A 361 23.20 3.95 3.75
N ARG A 362 22.86 4.41 4.96
CA ARG A 362 22.23 3.55 5.98
C ARG A 362 20.84 3.06 5.53
N PRO A 363 19.87 3.92 5.14
CA PRO A 363 18.57 3.45 4.68
C PRO A 363 18.65 2.61 3.41
N LEU A 364 19.60 2.91 2.52
CA LEU A 364 19.83 2.14 1.31
C LEU A 364 20.40 0.75 1.60
N GLY A 365 21.34 0.64 2.54
CA GLY A 365 21.86 -0.63 3.02
C GLY A 365 20.78 -1.48 3.69
N ASP A 366 19.98 -0.88 4.58
CA ASP A 366 18.86 -1.56 5.23
C ASP A 366 17.84 -2.08 4.20
N LEU A 367 17.50 -1.26 3.20
CA LEU A 367 16.56 -1.65 2.15
C LEU A 367 17.12 -2.74 1.23
N ALA A 368 18.41 -2.67 0.87
CA ALA A 368 19.08 -3.70 0.07
C ALA A 368 19.21 -5.04 0.81
N ALA A 369 19.53 -5.00 2.11
CA ALA A 369 19.54 -6.18 2.97
C ALA A 369 18.14 -6.80 3.06
N TRP A 370 17.12 -5.97 3.31
CA TRP A 370 15.73 -6.42 3.31
C TRP A 370 15.32 -7.03 1.95
N ALA A 371 15.63 -6.38 0.83
CA ALA A 371 15.30 -6.87 -0.51
C ALA A 371 15.99 -8.21 -0.82
N THR A 372 17.18 -8.45 -0.27
CA THR A 372 17.89 -9.73 -0.39
C THR A 372 17.17 -10.86 0.36
N SER A 373 16.59 -10.56 1.52
CA SER A 373 15.74 -11.49 2.27
C SER A 373 14.31 -11.60 1.71
N ASN A 374 13.95 -10.81 0.70
CA ASN A 374 12.60 -10.76 0.11
C ASN A 374 12.66 -10.91 -1.41
N PRO A 375 12.77 -12.14 -1.96
CA PRO A 375 12.97 -12.37 -3.40
C PRO A 375 11.87 -11.78 -4.29
N GLY A 376 10.63 -11.63 -3.77
CA GLY A 376 9.55 -10.93 -4.47
C GLY A 376 9.89 -9.49 -4.83
N ALA A 377 10.66 -8.78 -4.00
CA ALA A 377 11.13 -7.43 -4.28
C ALA A 377 12.07 -7.39 -5.48
N GLN A 378 13.05 -8.30 -5.50
CA GLN A 378 13.98 -8.42 -6.62
C GLN A 378 13.26 -8.85 -7.91
N SER A 379 12.33 -9.81 -7.83
CA SER A 379 11.55 -10.26 -8.99
C SER A 379 10.72 -9.13 -9.57
N ARG A 380 10.03 -8.34 -8.73
CA ARG A 380 9.22 -7.20 -9.16
C ARG A 380 10.07 -6.18 -9.91
N LEU A 381 11.14 -5.69 -9.28
CA LEU A 381 11.99 -4.66 -9.87
C LEU A 381 12.76 -5.16 -11.08
N SER A 382 13.12 -6.46 -11.11
CA SER A 382 13.89 -7.03 -12.20
C SER A 382 13.08 -7.43 -13.44
N SER A 383 11.76 -7.59 -13.28
CA SER A 383 10.84 -7.89 -14.39
C SER A 383 10.18 -6.64 -14.98
N ALA A 384 10.38 -5.48 -14.37
CA ALA A 384 9.88 -4.21 -14.86
C ALA A 384 10.46 -3.85 -16.24
N ALA A 385 9.71 -3.07 -17.02
CA ALA A 385 10.12 -2.65 -18.35
C ALA A 385 11.41 -1.82 -18.32
N ASP A 386 12.27 -1.99 -19.32
CA ASP A 386 13.50 -1.21 -19.44
C ASP A 386 13.20 0.29 -19.52
N GLY A 387 13.97 1.10 -18.79
CA GLY A 387 13.78 2.55 -18.69
C GLY A 387 12.68 3.00 -17.73
N SER A 388 11.95 2.08 -17.09
CA SER A 388 10.97 2.45 -16.05
C SER A 388 11.64 2.82 -14.71
N PRO A 389 10.97 3.62 -13.86
CA PRO A 389 11.43 3.91 -12.50
C PRO A 389 11.67 2.63 -11.67
N ASP A 390 10.81 1.62 -11.78
CA ASP A 390 10.97 0.32 -11.08
C ASP A 390 12.24 -0.42 -11.51
N ARG A 391 12.54 -0.43 -12.81
CA ARG A 391 13.77 -1.04 -13.35
C ARG A 391 15.01 -0.35 -12.79
N LEU A 392 15.01 0.98 -12.76
CA LEU A 392 16.11 1.79 -12.23
C LEU A 392 16.26 1.60 -10.71
N ALA A 393 15.16 1.59 -9.96
CA ALA A 393 15.16 1.26 -8.54
C ALA A 393 15.79 -0.12 -8.27
N GLY A 394 15.48 -1.11 -9.11
CA GLY A 394 16.11 -2.42 -9.09
C GLY A 394 17.62 -2.38 -9.32
N GLN A 395 18.09 -1.60 -10.29
CA GLN A 395 19.51 -1.41 -10.57
C GLN A 395 20.23 -0.71 -9.42
N VAL A 396 19.60 0.26 -8.76
CA VAL A 396 20.14 0.94 -7.58
C VAL A 396 20.29 -0.03 -6.42
N LEU A 397 19.28 -0.85 -6.11
CA LEU A 397 19.38 -1.85 -5.04
C LEU A 397 20.39 -2.95 -5.34
N ASP A 398 20.46 -3.39 -6.59
CA ASP A 398 21.43 -4.36 -7.05
C ASP A 398 22.88 -3.81 -6.92
N ALA A 399 23.10 -2.56 -7.32
CA ALA A 399 24.37 -1.87 -7.12
C ALA A 399 24.71 -1.64 -5.64
N ALA A 400 23.73 -1.30 -4.82
CA ALA A 400 23.87 -1.19 -3.36
C ALA A 400 24.27 -2.54 -2.74
N SER A 401 23.65 -3.65 -3.19
CA SER A 401 23.95 -5.00 -2.70
C SER A 401 25.35 -5.50 -3.07
N ARG A 402 25.92 -5.01 -4.18
CA ARG A 402 27.30 -5.27 -4.59
C ARG A 402 28.33 -4.37 -3.91
N SER A 403 27.88 -3.27 -3.33
CA SER A 403 28.74 -2.33 -2.61
C SER A 403 28.95 -2.83 -1.19
N ASP A 404 30.13 -2.57 -0.62
CA ASP A 404 30.40 -2.83 0.79
C ASP A 404 29.87 -1.68 1.64
N LEU A 405 28.53 -1.58 1.73
CA LEU A 405 27.88 -0.51 2.49
C LEU A 405 28.17 -0.56 4.00
N PRO A 406 28.22 -1.74 4.66
CA PRO A 406 28.66 -1.82 6.05
C PRO A 406 30.08 -1.30 6.24
N GLY A 407 31.04 -1.74 5.41
CA GLY A 407 32.41 -1.24 5.45
C GLY A 407 32.51 0.25 5.15
N ALA A 408 31.70 0.77 4.21
CA ALA A 408 31.62 2.20 3.92
C ALA A 408 31.13 3.02 5.13
N LEU A 409 30.13 2.53 5.87
CA LEU A 409 29.63 3.19 7.08
C LEU A 409 30.67 3.18 8.21
N ASP A 410 31.42 2.10 8.37
CA ASP A 410 32.54 2.03 9.33
C ASP A 410 33.67 3.00 8.95
N LEU A 411 33.99 3.11 7.66
CA LEU A 411 34.97 4.07 7.14
C LEU A 411 34.50 5.52 7.34
N LEU A 412 33.22 5.83 7.10
CA LEU A 412 32.65 7.16 7.35
C LEU A 412 32.73 7.54 8.83
N ALA A 413 32.46 6.60 9.75
CA ALA A 413 32.63 6.81 11.18
C ALA A 413 34.10 7.06 11.57
N SER A 414 35.04 6.29 10.99
CA SER A 414 36.48 6.53 11.15
C SER A 414 36.88 7.92 10.67
N ILE A 415 36.50 8.30 9.45
CA ILE A 415 36.77 9.60 8.84
C ILE A 415 36.20 10.73 9.71
N GLY A 416 34.94 10.61 10.15
CA GLY A 416 34.29 11.57 11.04
C GLY A 416 35.05 11.76 12.36
N SER A 417 35.51 10.67 12.98
CA SER A 417 36.30 10.74 14.22
C SER A 417 37.65 11.44 14.03
N GLN A 418 38.32 11.19 12.89
CA GLN A 418 39.59 11.83 12.54
C GLN A 418 39.40 13.32 12.25
N ILE A 419 38.32 13.70 11.57
CA ILE A 419 37.95 15.11 11.32
C ILE A 419 37.71 15.85 12.64
N ALA A 420 36.97 15.24 13.57
CA ALA A 420 36.72 15.83 14.88
C ALA A 420 38.03 16.03 15.69
N SER A 421 38.97 15.09 15.59
CA SER A 421 40.30 15.18 16.19
C SER A 421 41.12 16.35 15.63
N ILE A 422 41.14 16.51 14.30
CA ILE A 422 41.79 17.64 13.60
C ILE A 422 41.15 18.97 14.05
N ALA A 423 39.82 19.04 14.06
CA ALA A 423 39.09 20.25 14.48
C ALA A 423 39.39 20.64 15.93
N ALA A 424 39.65 19.65 16.80
CA ALA A 424 40.07 19.85 18.19
C ALA A 424 41.57 20.19 18.35
N GLY A 425 42.33 20.35 17.25
CA GLY A 425 43.74 20.74 17.29
C GLY A 425 44.72 19.59 17.58
N HIS A 426 44.30 18.34 17.46
CA HIS A 426 45.19 17.18 17.61
C HIS A 426 45.91 16.88 16.28
N ALA A 427 47.20 16.51 16.37
CA ALA A 427 48.07 16.34 15.19
C ALA A 427 47.88 15.00 14.44
N SER A 428 46.94 14.15 14.83
CA SER A 428 46.87 12.76 14.36
C SER A 428 45.62 12.50 13.52
N ALA A 429 45.82 12.35 12.21
CA ALA A 429 44.89 11.75 11.26
C ALA A 429 45.62 10.59 10.56
N PRO A 430 45.77 9.43 11.22
CA PRO A 430 46.80 8.45 10.88
C PRO A 430 46.69 7.89 9.45
N ASP A 431 45.48 7.83 8.87
CA ASP A 431 45.24 7.32 7.52
C ASP A 431 43.97 7.93 6.86
N LEU A 432 43.71 9.23 7.03
CA LEU A 432 42.50 9.87 6.51
C LEU A 432 42.35 9.71 4.99
N ALA A 433 43.46 9.81 4.24
CA ALA A 433 43.47 9.61 2.80
C ALA A 433 43.25 8.14 2.40
N GLY A 434 43.82 7.19 3.15
CA GLY A 434 43.59 5.76 2.88
C GLY A 434 42.14 5.36 3.15
N ASP A 435 41.54 5.86 4.24
CA ASP A 435 40.13 5.59 4.56
C ASP A 435 39.18 6.20 3.51
N ALA A 436 39.47 7.41 3.01
CA ALA A 436 38.69 8.02 1.92
C ALA A 436 38.76 7.21 0.61
N ASN A 437 39.94 6.68 0.27
CA ASN A 437 40.10 5.84 -0.92
C ASN A 437 39.39 4.48 -0.78
N LYS A 438 39.45 3.88 0.41
CA LYS A 438 38.69 2.65 0.73
C LYS A 438 37.19 2.91 0.64
N LEU A 439 36.71 4.08 1.09
CA LEU A 439 35.30 4.48 1.00
C LEU A 439 34.85 4.57 -0.46
N GLY A 440 35.64 5.22 -1.32
CA GLY A 440 35.37 5.27 -2.76
C GLY A 440 35.30 3.87 -3.40
N SER A 441 36.20 2.96 -2.98
CA SER A 441 36.20 1.58 -3.48
C SER A 441 34.99 0.77 -2.98
N ALA A 442 34.64 0.91 -1.70
CA ALA A 442 33.51 0.24 -1.07
C ALA A 442 32.16 0.65 -1.69
N THR A 443 32.05 1.91 -2.14
CA THR A 443 30.83 2.48 -2.72
C THR A 443 30.80 2.51 -4.24
N SER A 444 31.88 2.11 -4.92
CA SER A 444 32.04 2.23 -6.38
C SER A 444 30.87 1.64 -7.19
N PRO A 445 30.39 0.40 -6.93
CA PRO A 445 29.28 -0.14 -7.71
C PRO A 445 28.03 0.73 -7.64
N LEU A 446 27.72 1.28 -6.46
CA LEU A 446 26.61 2.19 -6.25
C LEU A 446 26.86 3.55 -6.92
N THR A 447 28.03 4.17 -6.72
CA THR A 447 28.31 5.49 -7.30
C THR A 447 28.33 5.45 -8.83
N ASP A 448 28.77 4.34 -9.43
CA ASP A 448 28.78 4.15 -10.88
C ASP A 448 27.36 4.03 -11.43
N ALA A 449 26.51 3.22 -10.77
CA ALA A 449 25.11 3.09 -11.15
C ALA A 449 24.37 4.43 -11.07
N LEU A 450 24.57 5.18 -9.99
CA LEU A 450 23.95 6.49 -9.79
C LEU A 450 24.47 7.55 -10.78
N SER A 451 25.76 7.54 -11.10
CA SER A 451 26.35 8.49 -12.06
C SER A 451 25.89 8.26 -13.50
N SER A 452 25.42 7.05 -13.80
CA SER A 452 24.94 6.68 -15.14
C SER A 452 23.47 7.06 -15.40
N ALA A 453 22.72 7.46 -14.37
CA ALA A 453 21.28 7.71 -14.45
C ALA A 453 20.94 9.22 -14.43
N PRO A 454 19.93 9.67 -15.19
CA PRO A 454 19.39 11.03 -15.11
C PRO A 454 18.84 11.37 -13.71
N ALA A 455 18.99 12.62 -13.28
CA ALA A 455 18.60 13.06 -11.93
C ALA A 455 17.09 13.01 -11.67
N ASP A 456 16.27 13.32 -12.68
CA ASP A 456 14.81 13.19 -12.65
C ASP A 456 14.40 11.71 -12.50
N ALA A 457 15.02 10.82 -13.28
CA ALA A 457 14.78 9.39 -13.19
C ALA A 457 15.19 8.81 -11.82
N LEU A 458 16.29 9.30 -11.22
CA LEU A 458 16.69 8.93 -9.86
C LEU A 458 15.70 9.40 -8.80
N GLY A 459 15.09 10.58 -8.98
CA GLY A 459 14.01 11.06 -8.13
C GLY A 459 12.80 10.13 -8.15
N ASP A 460 12.41 9.64 -9.33
CA ASP A 460 11.33 8.66 -9.47
C ASP A 460 11.70 7.29 -8.90
N ALA A 461 12.93 6.83 -9.09
CA ALA A 461 13.43 5.60 -8.49
C ALA A 461 13.42 5.67 -6.95
N SER A 462 13.81 6.80 -6.34
CA SER A 462 13.71 7.01 -4.90
C SER A 462 12.28 6.87 -4.38
N ARG A 463 11.29 7.37 -5.12
CA ARG A 463 9.87 7.20 -4.77
C ARG A 463 9.47 5.73 -4.80
N VAL A 464 9.85 4.98 -5.83
CA VAL A 464 9.59 3.53 -5.90
C VAL A 464 10.22 2.81 -4.69
N LEU A 465 11.47 3.12 -4.36
CA LEU A 465 12.18 2.51 -3.24
C LEU A 465 11.54 2.82 -1.88
N SER A 466 10.99 4.03 -1.70
CA SER A 466 10.31 4.43 -0.47
C SER A 466 9.05 3.59 -0.15
N VAL A 467 8.37 3.07 -1.19
CA VAL A 467 7.18 2.23 -1.04
C VAL A 467 7.40 0.78 -1.49
N LEU A 468 8.64 0.35 -1.60
CA LEU A 468 8.96 -1.00 -2.04
C LEU A 468 8.43 -2.05 -1.06
N LYS A 469 8.60 -1.86 0.25
CA LYS A 469 8.12 -2.80 1.26
C LYS A 469 6.59 -3.03 1.19
N PRO A 470 5.74 -1.99 1.23
CA PRO A 470 4.30 -2.20 1.13
C PRO A 470 3.86 -2.72 -0.24
N SER A 471 4.50 -2.32 -1.35
CA SER A 471 4.13 -2.84 -2.68
C SER A 471 4.45 -4.33 -2.83
N VAL A 472 5.59 -4.79 -2.31
CA VAL A 472 5.96 -6.22 -2.31
C VAL A 472 5.00 -7.04 -1.46
N LEU A 473 4.53 -6.51 -0.33
CA LEU A 473 3.50 -7.19 0.47
C LEU A 473 2.20 -7.39 -0.34
N VAL A 474 1.75 -6.36 -1.06
CA VAL A 474 0.55 -6.46 -1.92
C VAL A 474 0.74 -7.51 -3.02
N ASP A 475 1.90 -7.53 -3.66
CA ASP A 475 2.22 -8.53 -4.69
C ASP A 475 2.25 -9.96 -4.11
N GLN A 476 2.83 -10.14 -2.92
CA GLN A 476 2.89 -11.44 -2.25
C GLN A 476 1.50 -11.96 -1.90
N VAL A 477 0.64 -11.12 -1.32
CA VAL A 477 -0.75 -11.47 -1.02
C VAL A 477 -1.50 -11.86 -2.30
N THR A 478 -1.31 -11.08 -3.37
CA THR A 478 -1.91 -11.34 -4.68
C THR A 478 -1.40 -12.64 -5.30
N ASN A 479 -0.10 -12.92 -5.21
CA ASN A 479 0.52 -14.16 -5.70
C ASN A 479 -0.04 -15.39 -4.99
N VAL A 480 -0.13 -15.32 -3.64
CA VAL A 480 -0.70 -16.39 -2.82
C VAL A 480 -2.13 -16.67 -3.22
N ALA A 481 -2.90 -15.61 -3.42
CA ALA A 481 -4.30 -15.72 -3.72
C ALA A 481 -4.58 -16.29 -5.13
N ILE A 482 -3.95 -15.74 -6.16
CA ILE A 482 -4.15 -16.18 -7.56
C ILE A 482 -3.69 -17.62 -7.74
N ASN A 483 -2.49 -17.94 -7.27
CA ASN A 483 -1.91 -19.26 -7.51
C ASN A 483 -2.46 -20.32 -6.55
N GLY A 484 -2.83 -19.95 -5.33
CA GLY A 484 -3.56 -20.81 -4.40
C GLY A 484 -4.92 -21.22 -4.96
N LEU A 485 -5.67 -20.31 -5.58
CA LEU A 485 -6.93 -20.63 -6.25
C LEU A 485 -6.77 -21.56 -7.44
N ARG A 486 -5.78 -21.28 -8.30
CA ARG A 486 -5.51 -22.13 -9.46
C ARG A 486 -5.15 -23.55 -9.02
N PHE A 487 -4.39 -23.68 -7.93
CA PHE A 487 -4.11 -24.99 -7.34
C PHE A 487 -5.38 -25.65 -6.79
N ALA A 488 -6.22 -24.91 -6.04
CA ALA A 488 -7.49 -25.42 -5.52
C ALA A 488 -8.43 -25.89 -6.65
N ALA A 489 -8.56 -25.11 -7.73
CA ALA A 489 -9.35 -25.46 -8.90
C ALA A 489 -8.81 -26.71 -9.63
N ASN A 490 -7.50 -26.92 -9.62
CA ASN A 490 -6.87 -28.10 -10.21
C ASN A 490 -6.94 -29.35 -9.32
N THR A 491 -7.31 -29.22 -8.05
CA THR A 491 -7.26 -30.31 -7.06
C THR A 491 -8.11 -31.53 -7.46
N PRO A 492 -9.36 -31.39 -7.97
CA PRO A 492 -10.13 -32.53 -8.44
C PRO A 492 -9.46 -33.28 -9.60
N SER A 493 -8.96 -32.54 -10.60
CA SER A 493 -8.21 -33.13 -11.72
C SER A 493 -6.93 -33.83 -11.25
N LEU A 494 -6.28 -33.31 -10.21
CA LEU A 494 -5.09 -33.92 -9.63
C LEU A 494 -5.42 -35.28 -9.00
N LEU A 495 -6.52 -35.36 -8.24
CA LEU A 495 -7.02 -36.61 -7.65
C LEU A 495 -7.40 -37.64 -8.72
N ASP A 496 -8.02 -37.21 -9.80
CA ASP A 496 -8.35 -38.07 -10.93
C ASP A 496 -7.09 -38.63 -11.61
N VAL A 497 -6.07 -37.79 -11.82
CA VAL A 497 -4.78 -38.23 -12.39
C VAL A 497 -4.07 -39.21 -11.45
N LEU A 498 -4.10 -39.00 -10.13
CA LEU A 498 -3.54 -39.93 -9.15
C LEU A 498 -4.27 -41.28 -9.18
N ASN A 499 -5.60 -41.29 -9.30
CA ASN A 499 -6.38 -42.53 -9.48
C ASN A 499 -6.03 -43.26 -10.78
N GLN A 500 -5.81 -42.52 -11.88
CA GLN A 500 -5.36 -43.09 -13.15
C GLN A 500 -3.97 -43.72 -13.07
N ILE A 501 -3.06 -43.14 -12.29
CA ILE A 501 -1.73 -43.74 -12.03
C ILE A 501 -1.89 -45.10 -11.35
N VAL A 502 -2.73 -45.20 -10.32
CA VAL A 502 -2.99 -46.47 -9.60
C VAL A 502 -3.60 -47.51 -10.54
N GLN A 503 -4.57 -47.11 -11.36
CA GLN A 503 -5.21 -48.00 -12.34
C GLN A 503 -4.22 -48.50 -13.39
N LEU A 504 -3.37 -47.63 -13.96
CA LEU A 504 -2.39 -48.00 -14.97
C LEU A 504 -1.34 -48.98 -14.42
N ILE A 505 -0.91 -48.79 -13.16
CA ILE A 505 0.01 -49.72 -12.49
C ILE A 505 -0.65 -51.10 -12.32
N GLY A 506 -1.90 -51.12 -11.86
CA GLY A 506 -2.67 -52.34 -11.58
C GLY A 506 -3.22 -53.07 -12.80
N ASP A 507 -3.23 -52.45 -13.98
CA ASP A 507 -3.78 -53.05 -15.20
C ASP A 507 -2.91 -54.21 -15.72
N PRO A 508 -3.42 -55.46 -15.76
CA PRO A 508 -2.69 -56.59 -16.31
C PRO A 508 -2.63 -56.60 -17.85
N GLY A 509 -3.46 -55.79 -18.53
CA GLY A 509 -3.55 -55.73 -19.99
C GLY A 509 -2.50 -54.83 -20.67
N THR A 510 -1.81 -53.98 -19.91
CA THR A 510 -0.79 -53.06 -20.44
C THR A 510 0.62 -53.63 -20.23
N ASP A 511 1.43 -53.65 -21.30
CA ASP A 511 2.82 -54.09 -21.25
C ASP A 511 3.73 -53.06 -20.54
N LEU A 512 4.94 -53.48 -20.16
CA LEU A 512 5.86 -52.64 -19.39
C LEU A 512 6.19 -51.31 -20.09
N PRO A 513 6.49 -51.28 -21.42
CA PRO A 513 6.71 -50.03 -22.14
C PRO A 513 5.47 -49.12 -22.20
N GLY A 514 4.28 -49.70 -22.36
CA GLY A 514 3.01 -48.97 -22.30
C GLY A 514 2.77 -48.30 -20.95
N LYS A 515 3.08 -49.01 -19.85
CA LYS A 515 3.00 -48.46 -18.49
C LYS A 515 3.95 -47.29 -18.27
N VAL A 516 5.19 -47.37 -18.75
CA VAL A 516 6.17 -46.28 -18.62
C VAL A 516 5.72 -45.03 -19.36
N ARG A 517 5.21 -45.18 -20.60
CA ARG A 517 4.71 -44.05 -21.40
C ARG A 517 3.49 -43.39 -20.75
N GLY A 518 2.52 -44.21 -20.31
CA GLY A 518 1.33 -43.70 -19.63
C GLY A 518 1.66 -43.02 -18.29
N LEU A 519 2.60 -43.55 -17.51
CA LEU A 519 3.07 -42.91 -16.29
C LEU A 519 3.74 -41.56 -16.58
N HIS A 520 4.57 -41.47 -17.62
CA HIS A 520 5.19 -40.20 -18.00
C HIS A 520 4.15 -39.12 -18.33
N GLU A 521 3.12 -39.46 -19.11
CA GLU A 521 2.01 -38.53 -19.42
C GLU A 521 1.24 -38.11 -18.16
N LEU A 522 0.93 -39.06 -17.28
CA LEU A 522 0.21 -38.79 -16.04
C LEU A 522 1.04 -37.93 -15.08
N PHE A 523 2.34 -38.20 -14.92
CA PHE A 523 3.23 -37.36 -14.12
C PHE A 523 3.43 -35.96 -14.72
N GLY A 524 3.38 -35.83 -16.05
CA GLY A 524 3.31 -34.52 -16.71
C GLY A 524 2.06 -33.73 -16.28
N LYS A 525 0.89 -34.39 -16.24
CA LYS A 525 -0.36 -33.76 -15.75
C LYS A 525 -0.29 -33.42 -14.26
N VAL A 526 0.33 -34.27 -13.44
CA VAL A 526 0.60 -33.96 -12.02
C VAL A 526 1.45 -32.69 -11.90
N ASN A 527 2.55 -32.60 -12.66
CA ASN A 527 3.43 -31.44 -12.65
C ASN A 527 2.69 -30.15 -13.06
N THR A 528 1.90 -30.18 -14.13
CA THR A 528 1.05 -29.04 -14.54
C THR A 528 0.03 -28.67 -13.47
N GLY A 529 -0.56 -29.65 -12.78
CA GLY A 529 -1.51 -29.40 -11.70
C GLY A 529 -0.87 -28.77 -10.45
N PHE A 530 0.39 -29.11 -10.15
CA PHE A 530 1.17 -28.53 -9.04
C PHE A 530 1.86 -27.21 -9.39
N GLU A 531 2.03 -26.87 -10.67
CA GLU A 531 2.71 -25.64 -11.11
C GLU A 531 2.21 -24.37 -10.39
N PRO A 532 0.89 -24.14 -10.21
CA PRO A 532 0.41 -22.98 -9.47
C PRO A 532 0.92 -22.98 -8.03
N LEU A 533 0.92 -24.12 -7.33
CA LEU A 533 1.43 -24.21 -5.97
C LEU A 533 2.92 -23.84 -5.90
N VAL A 534 3.71 -24.25 -6.88
CA VAL A 534 5.14 -23.89 -6.98
C VAL A 534 5.32 -22.39 -7.19
N ARG A 535 4.53 -21.78 -8.09
CA ARG A 535 4.55 -20.33 -8.34
C ARG A 535 4.08 -19.52 -7.12
N MET A 536 3.12 -20.06 -6.37
CA MET A 536 2.63 -19.48 -5.11
C MET A 536 3.75 -19.44 -4.06
N ALA A 537 4.52 -20.52 -3.93
CA ALA A 537 5.62 -20.63 -2.97
C ALA A 537 6.92 -19.93 -3.42
N ALA A 538 7.04 -19.61 -4.72
CA ALA A 538 8.22 -18.94 -5.25
C ALA A 538 8.29 -17.47 -4.80
N GLY A 539 9.28 -17.14 -3.97
CA GLY A 539 9.57 -15.77 -3.57
C GLY A 539 8.61 -15.16 -2.54
N VAL A 540 7.79 -15.99 -1.88
CA VAL A 540 6.87 -15.58 -0.82
C VAL A 540 7.24 -16.27 0.49
N ASP A 541 7.33 -15.49 1.57
CA ASP A 541 7.33 -16.04 2.93
C ASP A 541 5.89 -16.25 3.41
N LEU A 542 5.39 -17.47 3.23
CA LEU A 542 4.03 -17.86 3.59
C LEU A 542 3.78 -17.77 5.10
N HIS A 543 4.80 -17.88 5.96
CA HIS A 543 4.62 -17.68 7.40
C HIS A 543 4.32 -16.23 7.72
N THR A 544 5.08 -15.31 7.12
CA THR A 544 4.84 -13.88 7.25
C THR A 544 3.45 -13.51 6.70
N VAL A 545 3.08 -13.98 5.49
CA VAL A 545 1.75 -13.72 4.92
C VAL A 545 0.62 -14.27 5.80
N SER A 546 0.75 -15.48 6.33
CA SER A 546 -0.22 -16.08 7.26
C SER A 546 -0.43 -15.23 8.50
N GLN A 547 0.66 -14.80 9.15
CA GLN A 547 0.60 -13.96 10.35
C GLN A 547 -0.07 -12.62 10.05
N LEU A 548 0.30 -11.97 8.94
CA LEU A 548 -0.26 -10.68 8.54
C LEU A 548 -1.75 -10.74 8.23
N ILE A 549 -2.21 -11.78 7.54
CA ILE A 549 -3.63 -11.99 7.28
C ILE A 549 -4.39 -12.21 8.62
N GLY A 550 -3.77 -12.91 9.57
CA GLY A 550 -4.32 -13.13 10.90
C GLY A 550 -4.52 -11.85 11.73
N LEU A 551 -3.86 -10.75 11.38
CA LEU A 551 -4.00 -9.44 12.04
C LEU A 551 -5.21 -8.64 11.55
N ILE A 552 -5.79 -9.01 10.42
CA ILE A 552 -6.80 -8.19 9.73
C ILE A 552 -8.12 -8.32 10.49
N PRO A 553 -8.69 -7.20 11.00
CA PRO A 553 -9.98 -7.23 11.69
C PRO A 553 -11.08 -7.59 10.70
N ASP A 554 -11.54 -8.83 10.76
CA ASP A 554 -12.54 -9.36 9.84
C ASP A 554 -13.80 -9.83 10.58
N PRO A 555 -14.91 -9.08 10.49
CA PRO A 555 -16.17 -9.47 11.12
C PRO A 555 -16.79 -10.74 10.50
N GLN A 556 -16.35 -11.15 9.31
CA GLN A 556 -16.83 -12.36 8.61
C GLN A 556 -15.94 -13.59 8.85
N GLY A 557 -14.74 -13.42 9.44
CA GLY A 557 -13.81 -14.51 9.78
C GLY A 557 -13.06 -15.14 8.60
N THR A 558 -13.23 -14.61 7.39
CA THR A 558 -12.52 -15.00 6.16
C THR A 558 -11.01 -14.86 6.31
N ALA A 559 -10.51 -13.76 6.87
CA ALA A 559 -9.08 -13.53 7.09
C ALA A 559 -8.47 -14.62 8.01
N GLN A 560 -9.16 -15.01 9.09
CA GLN A 560 -8.67 -16.07 9.99
C GLN A 560 -8.60 -17.44 9.30
N ILE A 561 -9.60 -17.77 8.48
CA ILE A 561 -9.62 -19.02 7.70
C ILE A 561 -8.43 -19.04 6.73
N VAL A 562 -8.21 -17.94 6.01
CA VAL A 562 -7.10 -17.82 5.06
C VAL A 562 -5.74 -17.87 5.77
N SER A 563 -5.59 -17.21 6.91
CA SER A 563 -4.36 -17.24 7.72
C SER A 563 -3.97 -18.68 8.10
N VAL A 564 -4.93 -19.48 8.58
CA VAL A 564 -4.70 -20.89 8.92
C VAL A 564 -4.31 -21.71 7.70
N LEU A 565 -5.01 -21.53 6.57
CA LEU A 565 -4.70 -22.26 5.33
C LEU A 565 -3.30 -21.92 4.80
N VAL A 566 -2.95 -20.62 4.75
CA VAL A 566 -1.61 -20.18 4.33
C VAL A 566 -0.54 -20.66 5.30
N GLY A 567 -0.83 -20.71 6.61
CA GLY A 567 0.08 -21.23 7.63
C GLY A 567 0.35 -22.73 7.49
N VAL A 568 -0.66 -23.52 7.10
CA VAL A 568 -0.48 -24.94 6.75
C VAL A 568 0.40 -25.07 5.50
N LEU A 569 0.15 -24.26 4.47
CA LEU A 569 0.95 -24.25 3.24
C LEU A 569 2.41 -23.81 3.49
N ALA A 570 2.65 -22.93 4.46
CA ALA A 570 3.98 -22.45 4.83
C ALA A 570 4.89 -23.56 5.38
N ASN A 571 4.30 -24.59 6.01
CA ASN A 571 5.05 -25.75 6.50
C ASN A 571 5.40 -26.76 5.40
N LEU A 572 4.87 -26.61 4.18
CA LEU A 572 5.13 -27.52 3.06
C LEU A 572 6.38 -27.09 2.30
N ASP A 573 7.33 -28.01 2.08
CA ASP A 573 8.48 -27.77 1.20
C ASP A 573 8.08 -28.00 -0.27
N VAL A 574 7.29 -27.06 -0.79
CA VAL A 574 6.75 -27.08 -2.16
C VAL A 574 7.87 -27.17 -3.21
N ALA A 575 9.01 -26.51 -2.95
CA ALA A 575 10.16 -26.53 -3.83
C ALA A 575 10.85 -27.91 -3.87
N ALA A 576 10.98 -28.59 -2.72
CA ALA A 576 11.49 -29.95 -2.66
C ALA A 576 10.56 -30.95 -3.37
N LEU A 577 9.24 -30.81 -3.19
CA LEU A 577 8.23 -31.63 -3.88
C LEU A 577 8.32 -31.47 -5.39
N ALA A 578 8.35 -30.24 -5.90
CA ALA A 578 8.46 -29.96 -7.33
C ALA A 578 9.76 -30.49 -7.95
N LYS A 579 10.89 -30.32 -7.25
CA LYS A 579 12.18 -30.89 -7.69
C LYS A 579 12.16 -32.41 -7.74
N GLN A 580 11.49 -33.07 -6.81
CA GLN A 580 11.37 -34.54 -6.82
C GLN A 580 10.45 -35.02 -7.94
N VAL A 581 9.33 -34.34 -8.21
CA VAL A 581 8.43 -34.66 -9.34
C VAL A 581 9.17 -34.50 -10.68
N GLY A 582 9.92 -33.42 -10.87
CA GLY A 582 10.72 -33.21 -12.09
C GLY A 582 11.80 -34.28 -12.29
N ARG A 583 12.50 -34.71 -11.23
CA ARG A 583 13.45 -35.84 -11.31
C ARG A 583 12.78 -37.16 -11.64
N LEU A 584 11.57 -37.39 -11.10
CA LEU A 584 10.78 -38.58 -11.41
C LEU A 584 10.44 -38.64 -12.90
N GLN A 585 10.01 -37.51 -13.47
CA GLN A 585 9.66 -37.38 -14.88
C GLN A 585 10.87 -37.60 -15.80
N GLU A 586 12.03 -37.04 -15.45
CA GLU A 586 13.29 -37.20 -16.20
C GLU A 586 13.78 -38.65 -16.19
N ASN A 587 13.77 -39.31 -15.02
CA ASN A 587 14.15 -40.72 -14.92
C ASN A 587 13.18 -41.64 -15.67
N LEU A 588 11.88 -41.30 -15.69
CA LEU A 588 10.88 -42.01 -16.50
C LEU A 588 11.09 -41.78 -18.00
N TRP A 589 11.49 -40.58 -18.41
CA TRP A 589 11.82 -40.27 -19.80
C TRP A 589 13.01 -41.09 -20.29
N GLN A 590 14.11 -41.10 -19.54
CA GLN A 590 15.31 -41.87 -19.88
C GLN A 590 15.06 -43.38 -19.95
N LEU A 591 14.12 -43.90 -19.15
CA LEU A 591 13.69 -45.29 -19.19
C LEU A 591 12.80 -45.57 -20.41
N ALA A 592 11.86 -44.67 -20.73
CA ALA A 592 11.01 -44.77 -21.91
C ALA A 592 11.82 -44.77 -23.21
N GLU A 593 12.82 -43.89 -23.30
CA GLU A 593 13.71 -43.76 -24.44
C GLU A 593 14.54 -45.04 -24.66
N ALA A 594 15.03 -45.66 -23.58
CA ALA A 594 15.75 -46.95 -23.65
C ALA A 594 14.88 -48.07 -24.25
N PHE A 595 13.59 -48.13 -23.89
CA PHE A 595 12.67 -49.09 -24.48
C PHE A 595 12.35 -48.77 -25.94
N ALA A 596 12.15 -47.50 -26.27
CA ALA A 596 11.84 -47.06 -27.64
C ALA A 596 13.02 -47.25 -28.60
N SER A 597 14.25 -47.11 -28.12
CA SER A 597 15.48 -47.32 -28.90
C SER A 597 15.90 -48.79 -29.02
N GLY A 598 15.17 -49.72 -28.39
CA GLY A 598 15.54 -51.14 -28.35
C GLY A 598 16.84 -51.42 -27.59
N ALA A 599 17.14 -50.64 -26.55
CA ALA A 599 18.35 -50.81 -25.74
C ALA A 599 18.42 -52.20 -25.10
N ASN A 600 19.63 -52.68 -24.82
CA ASN A 600 19.82 -54.00 -24.23
C ASN A 600 19.26 -54.07 -22.80
N LEU A 601 18.99 -55.29 -22.32
CA LEU A 601 18.37 -55.53 -21.02
C LEU A 601 19.21 -54.98 -19.85
N VAL A 602 20.53 -54.88 -20.02
CA VAL A 602 21.45 -54.35 -19.01
C VAL A 602 21.28 -52.85 -18.83
N ASP A 603 21.15 -52.08 -19.91
CA ASP A 603 20.92 -50.63 -19.91
C ASP A 603 19.55 -50.27 -19.32
N ILE A 604 18.53 -51.07 -19.63
CA ILE A 604 17.18 -50.91 -19.07
C ILE A 604 17.20 -51.15 -17.55
N VAL A 605 17.91 -52.19 -17.09
CA VAL A 605 18.04 -52.50 -15.66
C VAL A 605 18.85 -51.43 -14.91
N THR A 606 19.93 -50.88 -15.51
CA THR A 606 20.71 -49.80 -14.88
C THR A 606 19.93 -48.49 -14.77
N ARG A 607 19.09 -48.16 -15.75
CA ARG A 607 18.22 -46.97 -15.67
C ARG A 607 17.06 -47.19 -14.69
N ALA A 608 16.55 -48.42 -14.58
CA ALA A 608 15.53 -48.78 -13.59
C ALA A 608 16.05 -48.73 -12.14
N THR A 609 17.32 -49.07 -11.88
CA THR A 609 17.90 -48.96 -10.53
C THR A 609 18.07 -47.51 -10.07
N ALA A 610 18.29 -46.56 -10.99
CA ALA A 610 18.32 -45.12 -10.69
C ALA A 610 16.94 -44.53 -10.35
N PHE A 611 15.86 -45.21 -10.75
CA PHE A 611 14.48 -44.79 -10.50
C PHE A 611 14.01 -45.10 -9.06
N ILE A 612 14.46 -46.21 -8.48
CA ILE A 612 14.03 -46.71 -7.14
C ILE A 612 14.24 -45.67 -6.02
N PRO A 613 15.43 -45.05 -5.86
CA PRO A 613 15.65 -44.03 -4.82
C PRO A 613 14.78 -42.80 -5.01
N THR A 614 14.43 -42.46 -6.25
CA THR A 614 13.67 -41.25 -6.58
C THR A 614 12.18 -41.43 -6.23
N VAL A 615 11.62 -42.62 -6.49
CA VAL A 615 10.24 -42.98 -6.08
C VAL A 615 10.12 -43.09 -4.56
N LEU A 616 11.09 -43.71 -3.89
CA LEU A 616 11.12 -43.79 -2.43
C LEU A 616 11.27 -42.41 -1.79
N GLY A 617 12.09 -41.55 -2.39
CA GLY A 617 12.23 -40.14 -2.00
C GLY A 617 10.92 -39.38 -2.10
N PHE A 618 10.21 -39.50 -3.22
CA PHE A 618 8.89 -38.88 -3.42
C PHE A 618 7.83 -39.43 -2.47
N ALA A 619 7.75 -40.75 -2.28
CA ALA A 619 6.79 -41.37 -1.37
C ALA A 619 7.02 -40.93 0.09
N THR A 620 8.28 -40.87 0.51
CA THR A 620 8.65 -40.41 1.86
C THR A 620 8.36 -38.92 2.03
N LEU A 621 8.69 -38.09 1.04
CA LEU A 621 8.43 -36.65 1.09
C LEU A 621 6.93 -36.37 1.06
N ALA A 622 6.17 -37.04 0.20
CA ALA A 622 4.71 -36.93 0.14
C ALA A 622 4.07 -37.37 1.47
N VAL A 623 4.47 -38.49 2.06
CA VAL A 623 3.96 -38.94 3.36
C VAL A 623 4.32 -37.96 4.49
N ASN A 624 5.56 -37.47 4.56
CA ASN A 624 5.97 -36.49 5.58
C ASN A 624 5.25 -35.14 5.39
N THR A 625 4.99 -34.75 4.14
CA THR A 625 4.25 -33.53 3.76
C THR A 625 2.76 -33.65 4.10
N LEU A 626 2.12 -34.79 3.80
CA LEU A 626 0.71 -35.07 4.08
C LEU A 626 0.44 -35.36 5.56
N SER A 627 1.43 -35.84 6.31
CA SER A 627 1.34 -36.08 7.76
C SER A 627 1.83 -34.90 8.61
N GLY A 628 2.41 -33.85 8.00
CA GLY A 628 2.94 -32.68 8.69
C GLY A 628 4.06 -33.02 9.68
N ALA A 629 4.83 -34.09 9.43
CA ALA A 629 5.90 -34.50 10.32
C ALA A 629 6.95 -33.36 10.42
N PRO A 630 7.33 -32.91 11.63
CA PRO A 630 8.33 -31.87 11.80
C PRO A 630 9.64 -32.23 11.09
N LYS A 631 10.37 -31.22 10.59
CA LYS A 631 11.79 -31.41 10.26
C LYS A 631 12.45 -32.03 11.50
N SER A 632 13.14 -33.16 11.32
CA SER A 632 13.75 -33.95 12.39
C SER A 632 14.53 -33.04 13.36
N GLY A 633 13.90 -32.70 14.50
CA GLY A 633 14.37 -31.68 15.43
C GLY A 633 13.30 -31.13 16.40
N ASP A 634 12.05 -30.97 15.99
CA ASP A 634 10.98 -30.45 16.87
C ASP A 634 9.96 -31.54 17.25
N VAL A 635 9.76 -31.76 18.55
CA VAL A 635 8.84 -32.78 19.09
C VAL A 635 7.65 -32.07 19.72
N GLY A 636 6.53 -31.99 18.99
CA GLY A 636 5.22 -31.63 19.56
C GLY A 636 4.22 -31.12 18.51
N GLY A 637 3.32 -31.97 18.02
CA GLY A 637 2.21 -31.50 17.16
C GLY A 637 1.39 -32.55 16.40
N GLY A 638 1.78 -33.82 16.39
CA GLY A 638 1.21 -34.83 15.49
C GLY A 638 -0.24 -35.29 15.73
N GLN A 639 -0.98 -34.75 16.70
CA GLN A 639 -2.35 -35.19 17.04
C GLN A 639 -3.48 -34.29 16.51
N ASP A 640 -3.18 -33.12 15.93
CA ASP A 640 -4.21 -32.14 15.52
C ASP A 640 -4.61 -32.25 14.03
N LEU A 641 -3.80 -32.94 13.20
CA LEU A 641 -3.94 -32.89 11.74
C LEU A 641 -4.94 -33.88 11.15
N ALA A 642 -5.26 -34.99 11.83
CA ALA A 642 -6.33 -35.90 11.40
C ALA A 642 -7.72 -35.23 11.50
N GLY A 643 -7.92 -34.35 12.49
CA GLY A 643 -9.08 -33.48 12.58
C GLY A 643 -9.10 -32.39 11.50
N LEU A 644 -7.93 -31.93 11.06
CA LEU A 644 -7.76 -30.93 10.00
C LEU A 644 -7.97 -31.53 8.59
N ALA A 645 -7.52 -32.75 8.33
CA ALA A 645 -7.81 -33.47 7.09
C ALA A 645 -9.32 -33.75 6.93
N GLN A 646 -10.02 -33.94 8.05
CA GLN A 646 -11.48 -34.13 8.08
C GLN A 646 -12.26 -32.81 7.97
N SER A 647 -11.65 -31.66 8.33
CA SER A 647 -12.20 -30.32 8.07
C SER A 647 -11.94 -29.86 6.62
N LEU A 648 -10.81 -30.24 6.03
CA LEU A 648 -10.44 -29.98 4.63
C LEU A 648 -11.20 -30.82 3.59
N THR A 649 -12.02 -31.78 4.02
CA THR A 649 -12.86 -32.62 3.15
C THR A 649 -14.37 -32.34 3.32
N GLY A 650 -14.74 -31.43 4.23
CA GLY A 650 -16.13 -31.04 4.53
C GLY A 650 -16.52 -29.62 4.07
N LYS A 651 -17.65 -29.09 4.56
CA LYS A 651 -18.15 -27.72 4.25
C LYS A 651 -17.15 -26.58 4.49
N GLN A 652 -16.12 -26.81 5.32
CA GLN A 652 -15.03 -25.87 5.58
C GLN A 652 -14.04 -25.77 4.41
N ALA A 653 -13.90 -26.82 3.58
CA ALA A 653 -13.09 -26.77 2.36
C ALA A 653 -13.68 -25.82 1.32
N THR A 654 -15.01 -25.86 1.14
CA THR A 654 -15.74 -24.92 0.27
C THR A 654 -15.63 -23.48 0.79
N GLN A 655 -15.74 -23.27 2.11
CA GLN A 655 -15.54 -21.94 2.71
C GLN A 655 -14.11 -21.42 2.54
N GLY A 656 -13.10 -22.29 2.63
CA GLY A 656 -11.70 -21.96 2.37
C GLY A 656 -11.45 -21.61 0.90
N ALA A 657 -12.05 -22.33 -0.04
CA ALA A 657 -11.97 -22.03 -1.47
C ALA A 657 -12.61 -20.68 -1.82
N ASP A 658 -13.79 -20.39 -1.26
CA ASP A 658 -14.46 -19.09 -1.43
C ASP A 658 -13.64 -17.94 -0.80
N ALA A 659 -13.01 -18.18 0.35
CA ALA A 659 -12.15 -17.21 1.01
C ALA A 659 -10.87 -16.90 0.21
N LEU A 660 -10.26 -17.92 -0.41
CA LEU A 660 -9.13 -17.74 -1.32
C LEU A 660 -9.57 -17.03 -2.63
N ALA A 661 -10.77 -17.35 -3.13
CA ALA A 661 -11.39 -16.70 -4.30
C ALA A 661 -11.53 -15.20 -4.07
N GLN A 662 -12.05 -14.86 -2.89
CA GLN A 662 -12.19 -13.51 -2.40
C GLN A 662 -10.83 -12.81 -2.33
N LEU A 663 -9.84 -13.40 -1.66
CA LEU A 663 -8.50 -12.80 -1.53
C LEU A 663 -7.86 -12.49 -2.91
N ALA A 664 -8.06 -13.34 -3.92
CA ALA A 664 -7.44 -13.10 -5.23
C ALA A 664 -8.15 -12.03 -6.03
N SER A 665 -9.47 -11.95 -5.89
CA SER A 665 -10.24 -10.83 -6.42
C SER A 665 -9.75 -9.51 -5.81
N GLU A 666 -9.52 -9.49 -4.50
CA GLU A 666 -8.96 -8.33 -3.80
C GLU A 666 -7.55 -7.98 -4.28
N GLY A 667 -6.63 -8.95 -4.33
CA GLY A 667 -5.26 -8.73 -4.79
C GLY A 667 -5.19 -8.24 -6.24
N LEU A 668 -5.98 -8.81 -7.15
CA LEU A 668 -6.05 -8.38 -8.54
C LEU A 668 -6.64 -6.96 -8.67
N SER A 669 -7.65 -6.64 -7.88
CA SER A 669 -8.25 -5.30 -7.86
C SER A 669 -7.24 -4.26 -7.36
N ALA A 670 -6.49 -4.57 -6.29
CA ALA A 670 -5.43 -3.71 -5.79
C ALA A 670 -4.33 -3.50 -6.85
N ALA A 671 -3.85 -4.57 -7.48
CA ALA A 671 -2.82 -4.48 -8.53
C ALA A 671 -3.30 -3.66 -9.74
N SER A 672 -4.54 -3.89 -10.20
CA SER A 672 -5.15 -3.11 -11.28
C SER A 672 -5.29 -1.63 -10.92
N PHE A 673 -5.69 -1.34 -9.69
CA PHE A 673 -5.78 0.01 -9.17
C PHE A 673 -4.41 0.71 -9.18
N PHE A 674 -3.37 0.09 -8.60
CA PHE A 674 -2.02 0.66 -8.58
C PHE A 674 -1.47 0.90 -9.99
N ALA A 675 -1.69 -0.05 -10.91
CA ALA A 675 -1.26 0.08 -12.30
C ALA A 675 -2.02 1.18 -13.07
N SER A 676 -3.26 1.50 -12.68
CA SER A 676 -4.10 2.46 -13.41
C SER A 676 -3.65 3.91 -13.28
N GLY A 677 -2.95 4.27 -12.20
CA GLY A 677 -2.62 5.66 -11.88
C GLY A 677 -3.84 6.58 -11.64
N VAL A 678 -5.05 6.00 -11.50
CA VAL A 678 -6.30 6.77 -11.39
C VAL A 678 -6.31 7.70 -10.19
N HIS A 679 -5.64 7.31 -9.11
CA HIS A 679 -5.56 8.09 -7.89
C HIS A 679 -4.86 9.43 -8.10
N GLN A 680 -3.87 9.49 -8.98
CA GLN A 680 -3.11 10.71 -9.26
C GLN A 680 -3.76 11.61 -10.33
N GLY A 681 -4.66 11.07 -11.15
CA GLY A 681 -5.19 11.75 -12.34
C GLY A 681 -6.41 12.65 -12.14
N TYR A 682 -6.63 13.20 -10.93
CA TYR A 682 -7.82 14.02 -10.66
C TYR A 682 -7.83 15.39 -11.34
N ASP A 683 -6.67 15.87 -11.77
CA ASP A 683 -6.54 17.07 -12.60
C ASP A 683 -7.13 16.90 -14.01
N HIS A 684 -7.26 15.65 -14.47
CA HIS A 684 -7.89 15.27 -15.73
C HIS A 684 -9.25 14.56 -15.54
N TYR A 685 -9.60 14.19 -14.31
CA TYR A 685 -10.85 13.49 -14.01
C TYR A 685 -12.06 14.41 -14.17
N VAL A 686 -12.88 14.15 -15.19
CA VAL A 686 -14.10 14.92 -15.47
C VAL A 686 -15.23 14.54 -14.51
N VAL A 687 -15.80 15.54 -13.83
CA VAL A 687 -16.83 15.34 -12.79
C VAL A 687 -18.24 15.71 -13.25
N ASP A 688 -18.41 16.34 -14.41
CA ASP A 688 -19.73 16.71 -14.91
C ASP A 688 -19.82 16.77 -16.43
N GLY A 689 -21.06 16.95 -16.93
CA GLY A 689 -21.35 17.05 -18.37
C GLY A 689 -20.82 18.31 -19.05
N GLN A 690 -20.23 19.25 -18.30
CA GLN A 690 -19.56 20.43 -18.88
C GLN A 690 -18.08 20.16 -19.19
N GLY A 691 -17.59 18.94 -18.89
CA GLY A 691 -16.19 18.58 -19.12
C GLY A 691 -15.25 19.13 -18.05
N ARG A 692 -15.78 19.64 -16.92
CA ARG A 692 -14.93 20.21 -15.87
C ARG A 692 -14.21 19.10 -15.13
N THR A 693 -12.92 19.28 -14.91
CA THR A 693 -12.12 18.38 -14.08
C THR A 693 -12.39 18.61 -12.60
N ALA A 694 -11.92 17.72 -11.72
CA ALA A 694 -12.15 17.85 -10.27
C ALA A 694 -11.66 19.20 -9.72
N THR A 695 -10.47 19.63 -10.13
CA THR A 695 -9.87 20.90 -9.69
C THR A 695 -10.58 22.12 -10.28
N GLN A 696 -11.03 22.05 -11.54
CA GLN A 696 -11.81 23.11 -12.17
C GLN A 696 -13.17 23.28 -11.50
N TRP A 697 -13.90 22.18 -11.29
CA TRP A 697 -15.19 22.19 -10.63
C TRP A 697 -15.08 22.74 -9.20
N LEU A 698 -14.05 22.33 -8.45
CA LEU A 698 -13.81 22.80 -7.10
C LEU A 698 -13.52 24.31 -7.05
N THR A 699 -12.74 24.81 -8.01
CA THR A 699 -12.45 26.24 -8.15
C THR A 699 -13.73 27.05 -8.37
N ASP A 700 -14.61 26.59 -9.26
CA ASP A 700 -15.87 27.27 -9.54
C ASP A 700 -16.84 27.19 -8.36
N TRP A 701 -16.88 26.05 -7.68
CA TRP A 701 -17.68 25.86 -6.48
C TRP A 701 -17.28 26.86 -5.38
N PHE A 702 -15.98 26.95 -5.06
CA PHE A 702 -15.47 27.90 -4.08
C PHE A 702 -15.70 29.34 -4.54
N THR A 703 -15.50 29.65 -5.82
CA THR A 703 -15.79 30.97 -6.37
C THR A 703 -17.23 31.39 -6.11
N ASN A 704 -18.19 30.51 -6.38
CA ASN A 704 -19.61 30.80 -6.17
C ASN A 704 -19.95 30.99 -4.69
N ARG A 705 -19.35 30.17 -3.80
CA ARG A 705 -19.52 30.28 -2.35
C ARG A 705 -18.95 31.58 -1.80
N ILE A 706 -17.79 32.01 -2.27
CA ILE A 706 -17.17 33.29 -1.88
C ILE A 706 -18.03 34.47 -2.36
N ARG A 707 -18.52 34.45 -3.60
CA ARG A 707 -19.40 35.51 -4.15
C ARG A 707 -20.71 35.65 -3.36
N SER A 708 -21.22 34.57 -2.77
CA SER A 708 -22.47 34.59 -2.00
C SER A 708 -22.41 35.42 -0.70
N LEU A 709 -21.21 35.80 -0.23
CA LEU A 709 -21.03 36.66 0.95
C LEU A 709 -21.47 38.12 0.77
N GLY A 710 -22.01 38.49 -0.40
CA GLY A 710 -22.59 39.82 -0.60
C GLY A 710 -21.53 40.91 -0.74
N ALA A 711 -20.80 40.85 -1.86
CA ALA A 711 -20.16 41.95 -2.60
C ALA A 711 -18.98 41.35 -3.38
N VAL A 712 -19.19 40.93 -4.62
CA VAL A 712 -18.13 40.81 -5.63
C VAL A 712 -18.68 41.39 -6.92
#